data_AF-A0A2C6A685-F1
#
_entry.id   AF-A0A2C6A685-F1
#
_cell.length_a   1.000
_cell.length_b   1.000
_cell.length_c   1.000
_cell.angle_alpha   90.00
_cell.angle_beta   90.00
_cell.angle_gamma   90.00
#
_symmetry.space_group_name_H-M   'P 1'
#
loop_
_entity.id
_entity.type
_entity.pdbx_description
1 polymer ?
#
loop_
_entity_poly.entity_id
_entity_poly.type
_entity_poly.pdbx_seq_one_letter_code
_entity_poly.pdbx_strand_id
1 'polypeptide(L)'
;MAYVAPVHKPTSVRHALRIRFLSPDHDDLVLAKANRLEIWRLTDDGMACLHTKLIYGTISMLQRLRPKDSDTDLLFIGTDRLQYFNVAWNPDTNQLDTVEQAIEDTAEPYMRQCQSQNKCLVDPTGKFMAMHLWEGVLNVFRLPTRKGATTKLVALDQVRLTELWMNASTFLHSRTGHPLIAFLYKAQLDQDEARVAVYRLTKDDRGGDVSKFDPHKDRELDQLIQDPYASMLIPVPVVEEKRYHVRNSEGARAHLGGLLVVGETLLTYFDSLTYLTVSSPLREPKIYVAWADYDGIRYFLADDYGRMDVMTIETTVEPTGVVVTGMSVSPIKFPDSTTRTSRASSLVYMGDNMLFVASHHGDSQLLRVDVESGTMILVKALSNNAPILDFAIMDMGNREGDSQLGNAFSSGQARIVAGCGAYRDGSLRSIRSGVGLEDEGILDEIQGTRGIFTLRSCGAQKADTVLLSFIAETRVLSFHPEGGIEEIYAFQGLALDRETLLASNLPTGHMLQITPQSVALLEPESGVVVSAWEAPEGRTITAASANSKWALLAVDGSTLVSLRLYSNLAATVVDAAPGQSDQISCLHAAREPQDFGVVGWWSSGNISIVDLASLRPIHGESLRQTEDSASVPRDIALVQLHPPDLAGPTLLVAMEDGNVVTFNVSVRGFSVSGRKSVTLGSSPARLHVLPQDNDTCNVFATTEHASLIYSAEGRIVYSATTADDATYVAPFDSEAFPDSVILSTDRHVRLCHIDKERLTHVKALPMQETVRRVAYSPGLKAFGLGCIKKELRQNEEVITSTFKLVDEIVFQELGKPFVLDASASLEMVECVMRAELLDSSGALAERFVIGTSFIADDDTVEDGDTRGRILVLGVDEDRQAYQIVSHNLKGACRCLGVMDDYIVAGLSKTVVVYRYDEETTVSGSLQKVAAYRLASFLVDLDISGNLIGVVDLMQSLSLVEFIPPLDGARAKLEERARHYEPAWATSVCHLDDDRWLEADAQGNIIVLRRNLEAPTDQDRSRLEVTSEMNIGEQINRIRALHVAPTENAIVHPRAFLGSVDGTLYLFGDISPQNQDLLITFQSRLQEYIYAPGNIDFDLWRAFRSQAREGNGPYRFVDGEMVERFLDLDEAKQELVCDGLGPSVEDMRNMVEELRRMH
;
A
#
# COMPACT_ATOMS: atom_id res chain seq x y z
N MET A 1 5.97 9.06 26.58
CA MET A 1 6.74 7.98 25.93
C MET A 1 6.00 7.61 24.66
N ALA A 2 6.71 7.27 23.59
CA ALA A 2 6.12 7.05 22.28
C ALA A 2 6.01 5.56 21.91
N TYR A 3 5.06 5.24 21.06
CA TYR A 3 4.80 3.93 20.47
C TYR A 3 4.75 4.07 18.95
N VAL A 4 5.35 3.11 18.23
CA VAL A 4 5.29 3.07 16.76
C VAL A 4 5.08 1.65 16.27
N ALA A 5 4.14 1.44 15.34
CA ALA A 5 3.86 0.13 14.77
C ALA A 5 3.52 0.23 13.26
N PRO A 6 3.91 -0.76 12.42
CA PRO A 6 3.56 -0.76 11.01
C PRO A 6 2.12 -1.26 10.80
N VAL A 7 1.24 -0.38 10.33
CA VAL A 7 -0.13 -0.70 9.84
C VAL A 7 -0.05 -1.55 8.58
N HIS A 8 0.83 -1.16 7.66
CA HIS A 8 1.09 -1.88 6.43
C HIS A 8 2.59 -2.09 6.29
N LYS A 9 3.01 -3.33 6.07
CA LYS A 9 4.42 -3.75 5.97
C LYS A 9 5.09 -3.24 4.67
N PRO A 10 6.43 -3.19 4.59
CA PRO A 10 7.15 -2.80 3.38
C PRO A 10 6.83 -3.73 2.21
N THR A 11 6.60 -3.16 1.04
CA THR A 11 6.27 -3.90 -0.19
C THR A 11 7.34 -3.79 -1.26
N SER A 12 8.25 -2.84 -1.12
CA SER A 12 9.26 -2.57 -2.11
C SER A 12 10.26 -3.71 -2.24
N VAL A 13 10.60 -4.12 -3.47
CA VAL A 13 11.63 -5.13 -3.72
C VAL A 13 12.80 -4.45 -4.41
N ARG A 14 13.93 -4.31 -3.70
CA ARG A 14 15.17 -3.74 -4.24
C ARG A 14 16.20 -4.81 -4.64
N HIS A 15 16.19 -5.93 -3.93
CA HIS A 15 17.09 -7.04 -4.20
C HIS A 15 16.28 -8.33 -4.31
N ALA A 16 16.56 -9.09 -5.36
CA ALA A 16 15.99 -10.40 -5.61
C ALA A 16 17.10 -11.34 -6.10
N LEU A 17 17.02 -12.60 -5.73
CA LEU A 17 18.05 -13.59 -6.05
C LEU A 17 17.44 -14.97 -6.24
N ARG A 18 17.93 -15.71 -7.24
CA ARG A 18 17.68 -17.14 -7.42
C ARG A 18 18.72 -17.96 -6.66
N ILE A 19 18.27 -18.91 -5.83
CA ILE A 19 19.15 -19.69 -4.95
C ILE A 19 18.56 -21.08 -4.68
N ARG A 20 19.41 -22.10 -4.48
CA ARG A 20 18.98 -23.43 -3.99
C ARG A 20 19.15 -23.50 -2.49
N PHE A 21 18.12 -23.08 -1.77
CA PHE A 21 18.26 -22.79 -0.35
C PHE A 21 17.50 -23.78 0.53
N LEU A 22 16.19 -23.97 0.32
CA LEU A 22 15.39 -24.86 1.17
C LEU A 22 15.61 -26.34 0.82
N SER A 23 15.85 -26.64 -0.45
CA SER A 23 16.10 -27.98 -0.97
C SER A 23 17.14 -27.92 -2.10
N PRO A 24 17.98 -28.97 -2.27
CA PRO A 24 18.89 -29.07 -3.41
C PRO A 24 18.17 -29.27 -4.75
N ASP A 25 16.92 -29.74 -4.73
CA ASP A 25 16.17 -30.14 -5.93
C ASP A 25 15.41 -28.99 -6.60
N HIS A 26 15.15 -27.91 -5.85
CA HIS A 26 14.33 -26.79 -6.31
C HIS A 26 15.08 -25.47 -6.20
N ASP A 27 14.89 -24.60 -7.19
CA ASP A 27 15.36 -23.22 -7.13
C ASP A 27 14.29 -22.34 -6.47
N ASP A 28 14.71 -21.58 -5.46
CA ASP A 28 13.87 -20.64 -4.71
C ASP A 28 14.21 -19.20 -5.11
N LEU A 29 13.21 -18.33 -5.05
CA LEU A 29 13.32 -16.90 -5.27
C LEU A 29 13.34 -16.19 -3.90
N VAL A 30 14.46 -15.58 -3.56
CA VAL A 30 14.59 -14.81 -2.32
C VAL A 30 14.43 -13.33 -2.62
N LEU A 31 13.50 -12.68 -1.91
CA LEU A 31 13.18 -11.27 -2.02
C LEU A 31 13.56 -10.54 -0.73
N ALA A 32 14.22 -9.38 -0.87
CA ALA A 32 14.48 -8.47 0.23
C ALA A 32 13.52 -7.27 0.16
N LYS A 33 12.69 -7.13 1.18
CA LYS A 33 11.74 -6.01 1.37
C LYS A 33 12.11 -5.20 2.60
N ALA A 34 12.93 -4.16 2.40
CA ALA A 34 13.54 -3.36 3.47
C ALA A 34 14.25 -4.23 4.51
N ASN A 35 13.61 -4.52 5.65
CA ASN A 35 14.14 -5.35 6.75
C ASN A 35 13.60 -6.79 6.76
N ARG A 36 12.85 -7.22 5.74
CA ARG A 36 12.25 -8.56 5.67
C ARG A 36 12.83 -9.36 4.51
N LEU A 37 13.04 -10.64 4.80
CA LEU A 37 13.41 -11.65 3.81
C LEU A 37 12.20 -12.55 3.55
N GLU A 38 11.81 -12.65 2.29
CA GLU A 38 10.77 -13.58 1.84
C GLU A 38 11.36 -14.62 0.89
N ILE A 39 10.99 -15.88 1.07
CA ILE A 39 11.44 -17.00 0.25
C ILE A 39 10.22 -17.54 -0.49
N TRP A 40 10.26 -17.45 -1.81
CA TRP A 40 9.19 -17.85 -2.71
C TRP A 40 9.62 -19.03 -3.56
N ARG A 41 8.65 -19.87 -3.94
CA ARG A 41 8.85 -20.96 -4.88
C ARG A 41 7.84 -20.88 -6.01
N LEU A 42 8.28 -21.21 -7.22
CA LEU A 42 7.39 -21.36 -8.37
C LEU A 42 6.51 -22.60 -8.21
N THR A 43 5.22 -22.44 -8.47
CA THR A 43 4.21 -23.50 -8.46
C THR A 43 3.46 -23.50 -9.78
N ASP A 44 2.66 -24.53 -10.07
CA ASP A 44 1.85 -24.59 -11.30
C ASP A 44 0.92 -23.37 -11.43
N ASP A 45 0.42 -22.85 -10.30
CA ASP A 45 -0.43 -21.66 -10.21
C ASP A 45 0.36 -20.33 -10.13
N GLY A 46 1.69 -20.35 -10.32
CA GLY A 46 2.55 -19.17 -10.35
C GLY A 46 3.66 -19.17 -9.30
N MET A 47 3.41 -18.59 -8.12
CA MET A 47 4.39 -18.56 -7.02
C MET A 47 3.72 -18.48 -5.65
N ALA A 48 4.29 -19.20 -4.68
CA ALA A 48 3.86 -19.25 -3.29
C ALA A 48 4.99 -18.79 -2.34
N CYS A 49 4.64 -18.01 -1.32
CA CYS A 49 5.57 -17.61 -0.27
C CYS A 49 5.68 -18.75 0.74
N LEU A 50 6.88 -19.28 0.94
CA LEU A 50 7.13 -20.39 1.85
C LEU A 50 7.52 -19.89 3.24
N HIS A 51 8.40 -18.89 3.30
CA HIS A 51 8.91 -18.36 4.56
C HIS A 51 9.11 -16.85 4.50
N THR A 52 8.79 -16.18 5.61
CA THR A 52 9.06 -14.77 5.84
C THR A 52 9.80 -14.61 7.15
N LYS A 53 10.92 -13.88 7.16
CA LYS A 53 11.69 -13.61 8.38
C LYS A 53 12.14 -12.15 8.45
N LEU A 54 12.06 -11.56 9.63
CA LEU A 54 12.61 -10.23 9.90
C LEU A 54 14.12 -10.33 10.16
N ILE A 55 14.85 -9.37 9.64
CA ILE A 55 16.25 -9.10 9.93
C ILE A 55 16.34 -7.76 10.66
N TYR A 56 17.15 -7.69 11.72
CA TYR A 56 17.39 -6.47 12.47
C TYR A 56 18.37 -5.55 11.72
N GLY A 57 17.87 -4.91 10.67
CA GLY A 57 18.60 -3.98 9.82
C GLY A 57 17.98 -3.91 8.42
N THR A 58 18.25 -2.83 7.69
CA THR A 58 17.74 -2.68 6.32
C THR A 58 18.68 -3.42 5.38
N ILE A 59 18.16 -4.42 4.65
CA ILE A 59 18.93 -5.28 3.76
C ILE A 59 19.39 -4.45 2.56
N SER A 60 20.70 -4.26 2.45
CA SER A 60 21.33 -3.48 1.37
C SER A 60 22.07 -4.35 0.37
N MET A 61 22.37 -5.60 0.74
CA MET A 61 23.13 -6.55 -0.08
C MET A 61 22.59 -7.96 0.13
N LEU A 62 22.41 -8.68 -0.98
CA LEU A 62 21.96 -10.06 -1.00
C LEU A 62 22.79 -10.83 -2.03
N GLN A 63 23.47 -11.91 -1.62
CA GLN A 63 24.27 -12.72 -2.53
C GLN A 63 24.19 -14.21 -2.20
N ARG A 64 24.36 -15.05 -3.22
CA ARG A 64 24.50 -16.51 -3.06
C ARG A 64 25.96 -16.89 -2.92
N LEU A 65 26.25 -17.78 -1.98
CA LEU A 65 27.56 -18.39 -1.80
C LEU A 65 27.41 -19.91 -1.87
N ARG A 66 28.37 -20.61 -2.47
CA ARG A 66 28.32 -22.07 -2.58
C ARG A 66 29.48 -22.71 -1.82
N PRO A 67 29.24 -23.29 -0.63
CA PRO A 67 30.25 -24.04 0.09
C PRO A 67 30.77 -25.22 -0.74
N LYS A 68 32.04 -25.55 -0.52
CA LYS A 68 32.62 -26.75 -1.12
C LYS A 68 31.98 -27.99 -0.47
N ASP A 69 31.53 -28.92 -1.31
CA ASP A 69 30.90 -30.19 -0.92
C ASP A 69 29.48 -30.06 -0.30
N SER A 70 28.79 -28.93 -0.50
CA SER A 70 27.38 -28.73 -0.14
C SER A 70 26.47 -28.76 -1.37
N ASP A 71 25.31 -29.41 -1.23
CA ASP A 71 24.26 -29.46 -2.26
C ASP A 71 23.30 -28.27 -2.19
N THR A 72 23.22 -27.61 -1.04
CA THR A 72 22.49 -26.35 -0.84
C THR A 72 23.44 -25.15 -0.78
N ASP A 73 22.93 -24.00 -1.19
CA ASP A 73 23.62 -22.72 -1.18
C ASP A 73 23.50 -22.03 0.20
N LEU A 74 24.43 -21.12 0.48
CA LEU A 74 24.36 -20.18 1.60
C LEU A 74 23.88 -18.83 1.13
N LEU A 75 23.09 -18.17 1.98
CA LEU A 75 22.63 -16.81 1.75
C LEU A 75 23.51 -15.83 2.51
N PHE A 76 24.17 -14.92 1.80
CA PHE A 76 24.89 -13.79 2.38
C PHE A 76 23.95 -12.58 2.45
N ILE A 77 23.88 -11.96 3.62
CA ILE A 77 23.06 -10.78 3.89
C ILE A 77 23.97 -9.67 4.44
N GLY A 78 23.84 -8.48 3.86
CA GLY A 78 24.46 -7.27 4.38
C GLY A 78 23.45 -6.18 4.67
N THR A 79 23.58 -5.54 5.83
CA THR A 79 22.71 -4.44 6.27
C THR A 79 23.28 -3.07 5.91
N ASP A 80 22.45 -2.04 5.98
CA ASP A 80 22.82 -0.62 5.84
C ASP A 80 23.74 -0.11 6.98
N ARG A 81 23.77 -0.82 8.11
CA ARG A 81 24.72 -0.63 9.22
C ARG A 81 26.06 -1.35 9.01
N LEU A 82 26.32 -1.87 7.81
CA LEU A 82 27.59 -2.54 7.48
C LEU A 82 27.86 -3.79 8.34
N GLN A 83 26.78 -4.48 8.73
CA GLN A 83 26.86 -5.77 9.40
C GLN A 83 26.58 -6.87 8.38
N TYR A 84 27.41 -7.90 8.37
CA TYR A 84 27.33 -8.99 7.38
C TYR A 84 27.28 -10.35 8.04
N PHE A 85 26.45 -11.24 7.52
CA PHE A 85 26.36 -12.59 8.04
C PHE A 85 25.89 -13.57 6.96
N ASN A 86 26.22 -14.84 7.18
CA ASN A 86 25.75 -15.95 6.37
C ASN A 86 24.61 -16.65 7.09
N VAL A 87 23.57 -16.97 6.33
CA VAL A 87 22.42 -17.74 6.79
C VAL A 87 22.38 -19.06 6.02
N ALA A 88 22.11 -20.14 6.75
CA ALA A 88 21.83 -21.45 6.22
C ALA A 88 20.42 -21.87 6.61
N TRP A 89 19.78 -22.67 5.77
CA TRP A 89 18.50 -23.28 6.09
C TRP A 89 18.70 -24.53 6.94
N ASN A 90 17.97 -24.63 8.06
CA ASN A 90 17.93 -25.84 8.87
C ASN A 90 16.60 -26.59 8.65
N PRO A 91 16.63 -27.75 7.98
CA PRO A 91 15.41 -28.52 7.70
C PRO A 91 14.78 -29.16 8.93
N ASP A 92 15.54 -29.38 10.01
CA ASP A 92 15.02 -30.01 11.23
C ASP A 92 14.19 -29.04 12.07
N THR A 93 14.61 -27.77 12.13
CA THR A 93 13.92 -26.70 12.88
C THR A 93 12.98 -25.88 12.02
N ASN A 94 13.06 -26.02 10.69
CA ASN A 94 12.32 -25.20 9.73
C ASN A 94 12.62 -23.69 9.91
N GLN A 95 13.87 -23.37 10.26
CA GLN A 95 14.31 -22.01 10.58
C GLN A 95 15.62 -21.63 9.85
N LEU A 96 15.84 -20.31 9.79
CA LEU A 96 17.05 -19.69 9.28
C LEU A 96 18.12 -19.65 10.38
N ASP A 97 19.12 -20.51 10.26
CA ASP A 97 20.22 -20.56 11.21
C ASP A 97 21.36 -19.64 10.75
N THR A 98 21.80 -18.79 11.67
CA THR A 98 22.95 -17.93 11.39
C THR A 98 24.21 -18.76 11.57
N VAL A 99 25.02 -18.82 10.52
CA VAL A 99 26.25 -19.64 10.53
C VAL A 99 27.28 -19.04 11.49
N GLU A 100 27.38 -17.71 11.56
CA GLU A 100 28.35 -16.99 12.40
C GLU A 100 27.76 -15.73 13.02
N GLN A 101 28.45 -15.16 14.02
CA GLN A 101 28.17 -13.79 14.45
C GLN A 101 28.40 -12.82 13.30
N ALA A 102 27.62 -11.74 13.28
CA ALA A 102 27.77 -10.69 12.29
C ALA A 102 29.21 -10.14 12.28
N ILE A 103 29.79 -10.06 11.09
CA ILE A 103 31.04 -9.36 10.83
C ILE A 103 30.68 -7.88 10.70
N GLU A 104 31.25 -7.04 11.55
CA GLU A 104 31.08 -5.59 11.48
C GLU A 104 32.25 -4.97 10.70
N ASP A 105 31.96 -4.16 9.68
CA ASP A 105 33.01 -3.39 9.01
C ASP A 105 33.45 -2.24 9.92
N THR A 106 34.67 -2.34 10.46
CA THR A 106 35.29 -1.27 11.25
C THR A 106 36.00 -0.22 10.38
N ALA A 107 35.87 -0.27 9.05
CA ALA A 107 36.48 0.71 8.15
C ALA A 107 36.05 2.16 8.48
N GLU A 108 36.96 3.11 8.28
CA GLU A 108 36.90 4.46 8.88
C GLU A 108 35.59 5.22 8.57
N PRO A 109 34.88 5.76 9.58
CA PRO A 109 33.58 6.44 9.41
C PRO A 109 33.65 7.73 8.57
N TYR A 110 34.85 8.20 8.24
CA TYR A 110 35.09 9.40 7.44
C TYR A 110 35.25 9.13 5.93
N MET A 111 35.24 7.86 5.51
CA MET A 111 35.34 7.49 4.10
C MET A 111 34.03 7.75 3.36
N ARG A 112 34.11 8.07 2.07
CA ARG A 112 32.92 8.25 1.23
C ARG A 112 32.40 6.90 0.77
N GLN A 113 31.08 6.71 0.85
CA GLN A 113 30.43 5.51 0.34
C GLN A 113 30.60 5.41 -1.17
N CYS A 114 30.80 4.19 -1.67
CA CYS A 114 30.91 3.94 -3.09
C CYS A 114 29.56 4.19 -3.80
N GLN A 115 29.60 4.85 -4.96
CA GLN A 115 28.43 5.10 -5.80
C GLN A 115 28.11 3.93 -6.76
N SER A 116 28.89 2.85 -6.72
CA SER A 116 28.68 1.72 -7.64
C SER A 116 27.34 1.03 -7.39
N GLN A 117 26.70 0.59 -8.47
CA GLN A 117 25.49 -0.23 -8.40
C GLN A 117 25.73 -1.56 -7.66
N ASN A 118 26.93 -2.14 -7.81
CA ASN A 118 27.26 -3.46 -7.26
C ASN A 118 28.15 -3.33 -6.01
N LYS A 119 27.52 -3.24 -4.84
CA LYS A 119 28.24 -3.16 -3.55
C LYS A 119 28.92 -4.46 -3.13
N CYS A 120 28.34 -5.60 -3.49
CA CYS A 120 28.86 -6.92 -3.16
C CYS A 120 28.84 -7.81 -4.40
N LEU A 121 29.96 -8.46 -4.67
CA LEU A 121 30.20 -9.33 -5.82
C LEU A 121 30.64 -10.70 -5.36
N VAL A 122 30.14 -11.73 -6.03
CA VAL A 122 30.58 -13.11 -5.83
C VAL A 122 31.16 -13.66 -7.13
N ASP A 123 32.31 -14.31 -7.03
CA ASP A 123 32.94 -14.99 -8.16
C ASP A 123 32.05 -16.13 -8.67
N PRO A 124 31.99 -16.43 -9.99
CA PRO A 124 31.16 -17.51 -10.52
C PRO A 124 31.37 -18.88 -9.87
N THR A 125 32.53 -19.14 -9.26
CA THR A 125 32.77 -20.39 -8.52
C THR A 125 32.13 -20.42 -7.12
N GLY A 126 31.59 -19.29 -6.64
CA GLY A 126 30.98 -19.13 -5.33
C GLY A 126 31.95 -19.07 -4.16
N LYS A 127 33.27 -18.99 -4.42
CA LYS A 127 34.33 -19.12 -3.41
C LYS A 127 34.90 -17.79 -2.91
N PHE A 128 34.97 -16.81 -3.79
CA PHE A 128 35.52 -15.49 -3.49
C PHE A 128 34.40 -14.47 -3.53
N MET A 129 34.48 -13.51 -2.63
CA MET A 129 33.57 -12.40 -2.57
C MET A 129 34.36 -11.11 -2.43
N ALA A 130 33.90 -10.06 -3.10
CA ALA A 130 34.52 -8.75 -3.06
C ALA A 130 33.45 -7.71 -2.74
N MET A 131 33.73 -6.83 -1.78
CA MET A 131 32.83 -5.78 -1.36
C MET A 131 33.43 -4.39 -1.65
N HIS A 132 32.65 -3.58 -2.35
CA HIS A 132 32.95 -2.20 -2.74
C HIS A 132 32.02 -1.25 -1.97
N LEU A 133 32.34 -1.02 -0.71
CA LEU A 133 31.50 -0.22 0.18
C LEU A 133 31.94 1.24 0.23
N TRP A 134 33.25 1.47 0.12
CA TRP A 134 33.88 2.78 0.20
C TRP A 134 34.62 3.11 -1.08
N GLU A 135 34.66 4.39 -1.45
CA GLU A 135 35.42 4.85 -2.61
C GLU A 135 36.90 4.50 -2.47
N GLY A 136 37.48 3.87 -3.51
CA GLY A 136 38.88 3.49 -3.52
C GLY A 136 39.26 2.33 -2.58
N VAL A 137 38.31 1.60 -1.99
CA VAL A 137 38.58 0.45 -1.12
C VAL A 137 37.81 -0.78 -1.56
N LEU A 138 38.50 -1.92 -1.57
CA LEU A 138 37.95 -3.23 -1.88
C LEU A 138 38.26 -4.22 -0.77
N ASN A 139 37.23 -4.71 -0.10
CA ASN A 139 37.35 -5.77 0.91
C ASN A 139 37.18 -7.13 0.22
N VAL A 140 38.16 -8.02 0.37
CA VAL A 140 38.13 -9.35 -0.29
C VAL A 140 37.97 -10.46 0.75
N PHE A 141 36.99 -11.32 0.52
CA PHE A 141 36.65 -12.46 1.36
C PHE A 141 36.72 -13.77 0.59
N ARG A 142 36.92 -14.86 1.33
CA ARG A 142 36.97 -16.21 0.77
C ARG A 142 36.26 -17.21 1.67
N LEU A 143 35.54 -18.14 1.05
CA LEU A 143 35.10 -19.36 1.70
C LEU A 143 36.24 -20.39 1.75
N PRO A 144 36.65 -20.84 2.95
CA PRO A 144 37.74 -21.78 3.11
C PRO A 144 37.30 -23.18 2.64
N THR A 145 38.27 -23.96 2.18
CA THR A 145 38.04 -25.29 1.58
C THR A 145 38.40 -26.44 2.51
N ARG A 146 38.73 -26.15 3.78
CA ARG A 146 39.07 -27.16 4.80
C ARG A 146 37.79 -27.70 5.45
N LYS A 147 37.73 -29.03 5.62
CA LYS A 147 36.60 -29.72 6.29
C LYS A 147 36.35 -29.13 7.69
N GLY A 148 35.10 -28.77 7.96
CA GLY A 148 34.63 -28.26 9.26
C GLY A 148 34.47 -26.74 9.37
N ALA A 149 34.92 -25.95 8.39
CA ALA A 149 34.79 -24.49 8.38
C ALA A 149 34.28 -23.93 7.03
N THR A 150 33.69 -24.76 6.18
CA THR A 150 33.36 -24.44 4.76
C THR A 150 32.27 -23.38 4.59
N THR A 151 31.58 -23.02 5.66
CA THR A 151 30.47 -22.06 5.69
C THR A 151 30.88 -20.69 6.24
N LYS A 152 32.07 -20.59 6.85
CA LYS A 152 32.64 -19.37 7.44
C LYS A 152 33.29 -18.49 6.37
N LEU A 153 32.96 -17.21 6.30
CA LEU A 153 33.72 -16.25 5.51
C LEU A 153 35.00 -15.83 6.22
N VAL A 154 36.10 -15.82 5.48
CA VAL A 154 37.39 -15.35 5.96
C VAL A 154 37.78 -14.10 5.18
N ALA A 155 37.95 -12.98 5.89
CA ALA A 155 38.53 -11.77 5.32
C ALA A 155 40.00 -12.04 4.95
N LEU A 156 40.36 -11.81 3.70
CA LEU A 156 41.74 -12.01 3.22
C LEU A 156 42.56 -10.73 3.36
N ASP A 157 42.11 -9.65 2.74
CA ASP A 157 42.78 -8.35 2.77
C ASP A 157 41.81 -7.22 2.40
N GLN A 158 42.18 -5.99 2.77
CA GLN A 158 41.53 -4.76 2.35
C GLN A 158 42.48 -4.01 1.40
N VAL A 159 42.11 -3.90 0.13
CA VAL A 159 42.96 -3.33 -0.91
C VAL A 159 42.51 -1.92 -1.29
N ARG A 160 43.48 -1.04 -1.54
CA ARG A 160 43.22 0.30 -2.07
C ARG A 160 43.24 0.30 -3.59
N LEU A 161 42.18 0.81 -4.19
CA LEU A 161 42.03 0.99 -5.64
C LEU A 161 42.46 2.40 -6.03
N THR A 162 43.00 2.54 -7.24
CA THR A 162 43.29 3.86 -7.83
C THR A 162 42.07 4.49 -8.48
N GLU A 163 41.10 3.66 -8.83
CA GLU A 163 39.82 3.98 -9.46
C GLU A 163 38.82 4.40 -8.38
N LEU A 164 38.62 5.71 -8.23
CA LEU A 164 37.75 6.26 -7.19
C LEU A 164 36.27 6.21 -7.58
N TRP A 165 35.95 6.63 -8.81
CA TRP A 165 34.58 6.77 -9.30
C TRP A 165 34.14 5.53 -10.09
N MET A 166 33.73 4.50 -9.35
CA MET A 166 33.26 3.24 -9.93
C MET A 166 31.79 3.33 -10.34
N ASN A 167 31.48 3.07 -11.61
CA ASN A 167 30.10 2.91 -12.08
C ASN A 167 29.61 1.49 -11.78
N ALA A 168 30.33 0.48 -12.26
CA ALA A 168 29.96 -0.93 -12.11
C ALA A 168 31.20 -1.82 -11.97
N SER A 169 31.02 -2.98 -11.34
CA SER A 169 32.06 -3.98 -11.15
C SER A 169 31.47 -5.38 -11.29
N THR A 170 32.26 -6.35 -11.78
CA THR A 170 31.81 -7.74 -11.90
C THR A 170 32.97 -8.73 -11.94
N PHE A 171 32.74 -9.98 -11.53
CA PHE A 171 33.71 -11.06 -11.70
C PHE A 171 33.58 -11.70 -13.08
N LEU A 172 34.72 -11.99 -13.70
CA LEU A 172 34.77 -12.71 -14.97
C LEU A 172 34.86 -14.22 -14.75
N HIS A 173 34.23 -14.98 -15.65
CA HIS A 173 34.36 -16.42 -15.67
C HIS A 173 35.79 -16.80 -16.08
N SER A 174 36.58 -17.28 -15.13
CA SER A 174 37.96 -17.69 -15.34
C SER A 174 38.13 -19.21 -15.27
N ARG A 175 38.79 -19.80 -16.28
CA ARG A 175 39.10 -21.24 -16.30
C ARG A 175 40.32 -21.62 -15.47
N THR A 176 41.23 -20.67 -15.23
CA THR A 176 42.56 -20.95 -14.64
C THR A 176 42.50 -21.15 -13.13
N GLY A 177 41.31 -21.01 -12.51
CA GLY A 177 41.14 -21.02 -11.06
C GLY A 177 41.57 -19.72 -10.39
N HIS A 178 42.05 -18.73 -11.17
CA HIS A 178 42.34 -17.38 -10.70
C HIS A 178 41.13 -16.47 -10.95
N PRO A 179 40.47 -15.97 -9.90
CA PRO A 179 39.38 -15.01 -10.06
C PRO A 179 39.88 -13.71 -10.70
N LEU A 180 39.17 -13.25 -11.74
CA LEU A 180 39.42 -11.99 -12.44
C LEU A 180 38.26 -11.05 -12.15
N ILE A 181 38.55 -9.78 -11.88
CA ILE A 181 37.54 -8.77 -11.59
C ILE A 181 37.66 -7.62 -12.59
N ALA A 182 36.52 -7.17 -13.10
CA ALA A 182 36.41 -6.06 -14.04
C ALA A 182 35.75 -4.85 -13.37
N PHE A 183 36.25 -3.67 -13.70
CA PHE A 183 35.83 -2.38 -13.18
C PHE A 183 35.47 -1.46 -14.34
N LEU A 184 34.31 -0.82 -14.24
CA LEU A 184 33.85 0.27 -15.09
C LEU A 184 33.89 1.54 -14.26
N TYR A 185 34.73 2.50 -14.62
CA TYR A 185 34.99 3.67 -13.80
C TYR A 185 35.19 4.94 -14.64
N LYS A 186 34.99 6.10 -14.00
CA LYS A 186 35.34 7.41 -14.53
C LYS A 186 36.71 7.84 -14.01
N ALA A 187 37.56 8.41 -14.86
CA ALA A 187 38.86 8.91 -14.43
C ALA A 187 38.77 10.26 -13.71
N GLN A 188 37.75 11.07 -14.03
CA GLN A 188 37.46 12.36 -13.40
C GLN A 188 35.95 12.50 -13.23
N LEU A 189 35.50 13.13 -12.15
CA LEU A 189 34.07 13.32 -11.87
C LEU A 189 33.39 14.24 -12.90
N ASP A 190 34.08 15.29 -13.34
CA ASP A 190 33.52 16.35 -14.21
C ASP A 190 33.61 16.03 -15.70
N GLN A 191 34.17 14.86 -16.07
CA GLN A 191 34.27 14.43 -17.46
C GLN A 191 33.38 13.22 -17.71
N ASP A 192 32.60 13.29 -18.77
CA ASP A 192 31.85 12.14 -19.27
C ASP A 192 32.80 11.20 -20.01
N GLU A 193 33.40 10.30 -19.23
CA GLU A 193 34.30 9.24 -19.69
C GLU A 193 33.92 7.93 -19.01
N ALA A 194 33.93 6.83 -19.77
CA ALA A 194 33.79 5.48 -19.22
C ALA A 194 35.01 4.63 -19.60
N ARG A 195 35.71 4.08 -18.60
CA ARG A 195 36.88 3.22 -18.79
C ARG A 195 36.65 1.84 -18.19
N VAL A 196 37.17 0.82 -18.85
CA VAL A 196 37.17 -0.55 -18.33
C VAL A 196 38.57 -0.98 -17.95
N ALA A 197 38.72 -1.45 -16.72
CA ALA A 197 39.94 -2.10 -16.24
C ALA A 197 39.66 -3.53 -15.78
N VAL A 198 40.58 -4.45 -16.08
CA VAL A 198 40.51 -5.84 -15.61
C VAL A 198 41.74 -6.15 -14.76
N TYR A 199 41.51 -6.75 -13.60
CA TYR A 199 42.55 -7.13 -12.64
C TYR A 199 42.43 -8.61 -12.28
N ARG A 200 43.58 -9.20 -11.96
CA ARG A 200 43.62 -10.48 -11.25
C ARG A 200 43.43 -10.26 -9.76
N LEU A 201 42.46 -10.96 -9.16
CA LEU A 201 42.15 -10.80 -7.73
C LEU A 201 43.26 -11.37 -6.84
N THR A 202 43.84 -12.53 -7.17
CA THR A 202 44.85 -13.21 -6.35
C THR A 202 46.20 -13.30 -7.07
N LYS A 203 47.29 -13.02 -6.35
CA LYS A 203 48.65 -13.11 -6.91
C LYS A 203 49.15 -14.56 -7.00
N ASP A 204 48.66 -15.43 -6.12
CA ASP A 204 49.10 -16.81 -5.97
C ASP A 204 48.11 -17.83 -6.56
N ASP A 205 48.62 -19.01 -6.92
CA ASP A 205 47.81 -20.12 -7.45
C ASP A 205 46.95 -20.81 -6.37
N ARG A 206 47.24 -20.58 -5.09
CA ARG A 206 46.46 -21.14 -3.97
C ARG A 206 45.30 -20.22 -3.56
N GLY A 207 45.25 -19.00 -4.10
CA GLY A 207 44.25 -17.97 -3.82
C GLY A 207 44.25 -17.48 -2.38
N GLY A 208 45.40 -17.50 -1.72
CA GLY A 208 45.58 -17.05 -0.34
C GLY A 208 45.98 -15.58 -0.23
N ASP A 209 46.66 -15.03 -1.23
CA ASP A 209 47.20 -13.67 -1.22
C ASP A 209 46.48 -12.81 -2.27
N VAL A 210 45.82 -11.76 -1.80
CA VAL A 210 45.13 -10.78 -2.66
C VAL A 210 46.18 -9.95 -3.42
N SER A 211 45.90 -9.64 -4.68
CA SER A 211 46.68 -8.72 -5.50
C SER A 211 46.67 -7.32 -4.88
N LYS A 212 47.69 -6.50 -5.16
CA LYS A 212 47.73 -5.10 -4.67
C LYS A 212 47.02 -4.12 -5.60
N PHE A 213 46.51 -4.61 -6.74
CA PHE A 213 45.82 -3.81 -7.75
C PHE A 213 46.68 -2.62 -8.22
N ASP A 214 48.00 -2.82 -8.36
CA ASP A 214 48.92 -1.81 -8.89
C ASP A 214 48.62 -1.62 -10.40
N PRO A 215 48.15 -0.43 -10.86
CA PRO A 215 47.82 -0.16 -12.25
C PRO A 215 48.90 -0.52 -13.26
N HIS A 216 50.17 -0.44 -12.85
CA HIS A 216 51.30 -0.66 -13.76
C HIS A 216 51.74 -2.12 -13.84
N LYS A 217 51.29 -2.99 -12.92
CA LYS A 217 51.77 -4.37 -12.79
C LYS A 217 50.66 -5.40 -12.82
N ASP A 218 49.55 -5.12 -12.15
CA ASP A 218 48.48 -6.07 -11.88
C ASP A 218 47.27 -5.88 -12.83
N ARG A 219 47.24 -4.78 -13.59
CA ARG A 219 46.19 -4.44 -14.56
C ARG A 219 46.41 -5.20 -15.88
N GLU A 220 45.47 -6.06 -16.25
CA GLU A 220 45.53 -6.87 -17.49
C GLU A 220 44.91 -6.13 -18.70
N LEU A 221 43.90 -5.28 -18.46
CA LEU A 221 43.24 -4.44 -19.48
C LEU A 221 43.01 -3.02 -18.96
N ASP A 222 43.18 -2.02 -19.82
CA ASP A 222 42.76 -0.63 -19.60
C ASP A 222 42.31 -0.04 -20.94
N GLN A 223 41.01 0.19 -21.12
CA GLN A 223 40.48 0.71 -22.36
C GLN A 223 39.41 1.77 -22.14
N LEU A 224 39.48 2.84 -22.94
CA LEU A 224 38.43 3.85 -23.05
C LEU A 224 37.27 3.29 -23.89
N ILE A 225 36.07 3.35 -23.34
CA ILE A 225 34.83 3.00 -24.04
C ILE A 225 34.40 4.19 -24.88
N GLN A 226 33.98 3.93 -26.12
CA GLN A 226 33.54 4.99 -27.05
C GLN A 226 32.24 5.66 -26.59
N ASP A 227 31.39 4.90 -25.90
CA ASP A 227 30.18 5.41 -25.25
C ASP A 227 30.51 5.87 -23.82
N PRO A 228 30.47 7.19 -23.54
CA PRO A 228 30.82 7.73 -22.23
C PRO A 228 29.77 7.43 -21.15
N TYR A 229 28.54 7.06 -21.54
CA TYR A 229 27.43 6.77 -20.63
C TYR A 229 27.28 5.27 -20.34
N ALA A 230 28.32 4.47 -20.62
CA ALA A 230 28.34 3.07 -20.22
C ALA A 230 28.16 2.93 -18.70
N SER A 231 27.15 2.15 -18.32
CA SER A 231 26.70 2.00 -16.93
C SER A 231 26.77 0.57 -16.42
N MET A 232 26.83 -0.43 -17.32
CA MET A 232 26.69 -1.84 -16.95
C MET A 232 27.77 -2.76 -17.49
N LEU A 233 28.10 -3.76 -16.67
CA LEU A 233 29.02 -4.85 -16.97
C LEU A 233 28.32 -6.20 -16.81
N ILE A 234 28.35 -7.02 -17.86
CA ILE A 234 27.75 -8.37 -17.89
C ILE A 234 28.87 -9.40 -18.13
N PRO A 235 29.15 -10.30 -17.18
CA PRO A 235 30.13 -11.36 -17.37
C PRO A 235 29.56 -12.48 -18.23
N VAL A 236 30.23 -12.82 -19.32
CA VAL A 236 29.78 -13.85 -20.27
C VAL A 236 30.40 -15.19 -19.92
N PRO A 237 29.61 -16.27 -19.74
CA PRO A 237 30.13 -17.58 -19.36
C PRO A 237 30.96 -18.18 -20.49
N VAL A 238 31.90 -19.03 -20.08
CA VAL A 238 32.86 -19.62 -21.00
C VAL A 238 32.41 -21.03 -21.40
N VAL A 239 32.17 -21.28 -22.69
CA VAL A 239 31.56 -22.53 -23.17
C VAL A 239 32.57 -23.63 -23.55
N GLU A 240 33.75 -23.29 -24.06
CA GLU A 240 34.71 -24.34 -24.53
C GLU A 240 35.59 -24.91 -23.40
N GLU A 241 36.17 -26.10 -23.61
CA GLU A 241 37.08 -26.72 -22.63
C GLU A 241 38.58 -26.40 -22.86
N LYS A 242 39.03 -26.14 -24.10
CA LYS A 242 40.45 -25.89 -24.43
C LYS A 242 40.62 -24.89 -25.57
N ARG A 243 41.31 -23.77 -25.30
CA ARG A 243 41.74 -22.78 -26.29
C ARG A 243 43.26 -22.61 -26.18
N TYR A 244 43.98 -22.77 -27.28
CA TYR A 244 45.44 -22.62 -27.31
C TYR A 244 45.80 -21.15 -27.51
N HIS A 245 46.77 -20.62 -26.74
CA HIS A 245 47.35 -19.30 -27.01
C HIS A 245 47.99 -19.30 -28.40
N VAL A 246 47.36 -18.63 -29.37
CA VAL A 246 47.94 -18.42 -30.69
C VAL A 246 48.94 -17.28 -30.57
N ARG A 247 50.24 -17.56 -30.76
CA ARG A 247 51.34 -16.59 -30.65
C ARG A 247 51.36 -15.50 -31.73
N ASN A 248 50.55 -15.64 -32.80
CA ASN A 248 50.37 -14.63 -33.84
C ASN A 248 48.98 -14.00 -33.73
N SER A 249 48.93 -12.68 -33.54
CA SER A 249 47.68 -11.91 -33.36
C SER A 249 47.07 -11.40 -34.67
N GLU A 250 47.75 -11.58 -35.81
CA GLU A 250 47.21 -11.22 -37.13
C GLU A 250 46.09 -12.20 -37.53
N GLY A 251 44.83 -11.74 -37.43
CA GLY A 251 43.64 -12.54 -37.76
C GLY A 251 42.95 -13.20 -36.56
N ALA A 252 43.38 -12.93 -35.33
CA ALA A 252 42.69 -13.39 -34.13
C ALA A 252 41.29 -12.76 -34.03
N ARG A 253 40.28 -13.57 -33.66
CA ARG A 253 38.89 -13.12 -33.46
C ARG A 253 38.48 -13.29 -31.99
N ALA A 254 37.55 -12.47 -31.53
CA ALA A 254 36.99 -12.58 -30.19
C ALA A 254 36.15 -13.87 -30.07
N HIS A 255 36.42 -14.70 -29.07
CA HIS A 255 35.62 -15.91 -28.80
C HIS A 255 34.69 -15.71 -27.60
N LEU A 256 33.70 -16.59 -27.46
CA LEU A 256 32.73 -16.57 -26.38
C LEU A 256 33.40 -16.87 -25.02
N GLY A 257 33.08 -16.06 -24.02
CA GLY A 257 33.68 -16.10 -22.69
C GLY A 257 34.54 -14.86 -22.46
N GLY A 258 34.02 -13.92 -21.67
CA GLY A 258 34.57 -12.57 -21.59
C GLY A 258 33.66 -11.60 -20.84
N LEU A 259 33.67 -10.35 -21.27
CA LEU A 259 32.93 -9.25 -20.64
C LEU A 259 32.13 -8.49 -21.69
N LEU A 260 30.89 -8.16 -21.38
CA LEU A 260 30.08 -7.26 -22.15
C LEU A 260 29.89 -5.94 -21.40
N VAL A 261 30.12 -4.84 -22.10
CA VAL A 261 29.88 -3.47 -21.64
C VAL A 261 28.65 -2.94 -22.36
N VAL A 262 27.65 -2.55 -21.58
CA VAL A 262 26.39 -2.02 -22.09
C VAL A 262 26.40 -0.50 -21.93
N GLY A 263 26.46 0.21 -23.07
CA GLY A 263 26.25 1.65 -23.18
C GLY A 263 24.83 2.01 -23.60
N GLU A 264 24.53 3.31 -23.61
CA GLU A 264 23.24 3.83 -24.05
C GLU A 264 23.07 3.76 -25.57
N THR A 265 24.17 3.84 -26.31
CA THR A 265 24.22 3.87 -27.78
C THR A 265 25.02 2.71 -28.37
N LEU A 266 25.99 2.17 -27.65
CA LEU A 266 26.92 1.15 -28.14
C LEU A 266 27.03 -0.03 -27.17
N LEU A 267 26.93 -1.24 -27.70
CA LEU A 267 27.32 -2.46 -27.00
C LEU A 267 28.74 -2.84 -27.37
N THR A 268 29.59 -3.14 -26.39
CA THR A 268 30.99 -3.55 -26.63
C THR A 268 31.32 -4.82 -25.87
N TYR A 269 31.68 -5.87 -26.60
CA TYR A 269 32.12 -7.16 -26.07
C TYR A 269 33.64 -7.25 -26.06
N PHE A 270 34.20 -7.82 -25.00
CA PHE A 270 35.62 -8.09 -24.78
C PHE A 270 35.86 -9.58 -24.55
N ASP A 271 36.78 -10.19 -25.31
CA ASP A 271 37.22 -11.58 -25.09
C ASP A 271 38.03 -11.71 -23.77
N SER A 272 37.81 -12.78 -23.00
CA SER A 272 38.49 -13.04 -21.72
C SER A 272 40.01 -13.21 -21.81
N LEU A 273 40.54 -13.69 -22.95
CA LEU A 273 41.97 -14.04 -23.08
C LEU A 273 42.78 -13.04 -23.90
N THR A 274 42.21 -12.55 -25.00
CA THR A 274 42.90 -11.66 -25.95
C THR A 274 42.44 -10.21 -25.82
N TYR A 275 41.35 -9.95 -25.08
CA TYR A 275 40.69 -8.66 -24.96
C TYR A 275 40.35 -8.00 -26.30
N LEU A 276 40.17 -8.80 -27.35
CA LEU A 276 39.69 -8.31 -28.64
C LEU A 276 38.25 -7.82 -28.48
N THR A 277 37.97 -6.68 -29.11
CA THR A 277 36.69 -5.99 -28.98
C THR A 277 35.79 -6.21 -30.18
N VAL A 278 34.51 -6.48 -29.93
CA VAL A 278 33.44 -6.46 -30.94
C VAL A 278 32.40 -5.45 -30.49
N SER A 279 32.14 -4.42 -31.28
CA SER A 279 31.15 -3.40 -30.96
C SER A 279 29.96 -3.46 -31.91
N SER A 280 28.76 -3.19 -31.40
CA SER A 280 27.52 -3.15 -32.19
C SER A 280 26.66 -1.96 -31.75
N PRO A 281 26.25 -1.07 -32.67
CA PRO A 281 25.43 0.08 -32.32
C PRO A 281 23.99 -0.35 -32.02
N LEU A 282 23.36 0.32 -31.06
CA LEU A 282 21.93 0.17 -30.80
C LEU A 282 21.12 0.92 -31.86
N ARG A 283 19.96 0.36 -32.24
CA ARG A 283 19.04 0.99 -33.20
C ARG A 283 18.42 2.27 -32.65
N GLU A 284 18.10 2.25 -31.36
CA GLU A 284 17.57 3.37 -30.58
C GLU A 284 18.40 3.47 -29.31
N PRO A 285 18.76 4.69 -28.87
CA PRO A 285 19.43 4.87 -27.60
C PRO A 285 18.50 4.47 -26.45
N LYS A 286 19.00 3.68 -25.50
CA LYS A 286 18.23 3.16 -24.38
C LYS A 286 19.06 3.14 -23.11
N ILE A 287 18.47 3.58 -22.00
CA ILE A 287 19.08 3.56 -20.68
C ILE A 287 18.67 2.25 -20.00
N TYR A 288 19.50 1.23 -20.14
CA TYR A 288 19.28 -0.02 -19.40
C TYR A 288 19.61 0.19 -17.91
N VAL A 289 18.88 -0.50 -17.04
CA VAL A 289 19.07 -0.44 -15.57
C VAL A 289 19.27 -1.81 -14.92
N ALA A 290 18.74 -2.88 -15.53
CA ALA A 290 18.83 -4.23 -14.99
C ALA A 290 18.99 -5.27 -16.11
N TRP A 291 19.60 -6.41 -15.78
CA TRP A 291 19.80 -7.51 -16.72
C TRP A 291 19.65 -8.87 -16.03
N ALA A 292 19.35 -9.91 -16.83
CA ALA A 292 19.38 -11.31 -16.38
C ALA A 292 19.90 -12.24 -17.49
N ASP A 293 20.62 -13.28 -17.10
CA ASP A 293 21.09 -14.33 -18.01
C ASP A 293 19.96 -15.33 -18.33
N TYR A 294 19.82 -15.69 -19.60
CA TYR A 294 18.88 -16.73 -20.06
C TYR A 294 19.59 -18.06 -20.36
N ASP A 295 20.64 -18.03 -21.21
CA ASP A 295 21.37 -19.22 -21.64
C ASP A 295 22.89 -18.99 -21.89
N GLY A 296 23.43 -17.86 -21.46
CA GLY A 296 24.83 -17.45 -21.65
C GLY A 296 25.12 -16.77 -22.99
N ILE A 297 24.19 -16.81 -23.95
CA ILE A 297 24.28 -16.12 -25.26
C ILE A 297 23.20 -15.04 -25.37
N ARG A 298 22.02 -15.32 -24.81
CA ARG A 298 20.86 -14.42 -24.74
C ARG A 298 20.72 -13.87 -23.33
N TYR A 299 20.43 -12.58 -23.24
CA TYR A 299 20.29 -11.85 -21.99
C TYR A 299 19.05 -10.97 -22.05
N PHE A 300 18.29 -10.90 -20.96
CA PHE A 300 17.23 -9.93 -20.79
C PHE A 300 17.83 -8.60 -20.34
N LEU A 301 17.41 -7.51 -20.95
CA LEU A 301 17.75 -6.14 -20.57
C LEU A 301 16.46 -5.36 -20.33
N ALA A 302 16.36 -4.70 -19.17
CA ALA A 302 15.26 -3.80 -18.86
C ALA A 302 15.74 -2.35 -18.83
N ASP A 303 14.96 -1.46 -19.44
CA ASP A 303 15.23 -0.03 -19.46
C ASP A 303 14.55 0.74 -18.31
N ASP A 304 14.97 2.00 -18.13
CA ASP A 304 14.42 2.90 -17.10
C ASP A 304 12.92 3.20 -17.27
N TYR A 305 12.38 2.98 -18.46
CA TYR A 305 10.99 3.25 -18.85
C TYR A 305 10.11 1.99 -18.86
N GLY A 306 10.63 0.86 -18.37
CA GLY A 306 9.95 -0.42 -18.28
C GLY A 306 9.91 -1.24 -19.58
N ARG A 307 10.58 -0.82 -20.65
CA ARG A 307 10.73 -1.66 -21.85
C ARG A 307 11.68 -2.81 -21.54
N MET A 308 11.38 -3.96 -22.13
CA MET A 308 12.20 -5.14 -22.01
C MET A 308 12.67 -5.58 -23.40
N ASP A 309 13.96 -5.89 -23.48
CA ASP A 309 14.62 -6.35 -24.68
C ASP A 309 15.40 -7.64 -24.41
N VAL A 310 15.55 -8.44 -25.45
CA VAL A 310 16.46 -9.59 -25.46
C VAL A 310 17.67 -9.20 -26.30
N MET A 311 18.85 -9.22 -25.67
CA MET A 311 20.11 -9.08 -26.34
C MET A 311 20.68 -10.47 -26.66
N THR A 312 21.05 -10.69 -27.92
CA THR A 312 21.66 -11.93 -28.39
C THR A 312 23.08 -11.66 -28.86
N ILE A 313 24.04 -12.43 -28.34
CA ILE A 313 25.41 -12.47 -28.86
C ILE A 313 25.39 -13.34 -30.11
N GLU A 314 25.70 -12.77 -31.28
CA GLU A 314 25.75 -13.50 -32.53
C GLU A 314 27.08 -14.25 -32.61
N THR A 315 26.99 -15.59 -32.66
CA THR A 315 28.16 -16.46 -32.68
C THR A 315 28.22 -17.33 -33.92
N THR A 316 29.42 -17.54 -34.45
CA THR A 316 29.70 -18.51 -35.51
C THR A 316 30.66 -19.58 -35.00
N VAL A 317 30.33 -20.86 -35.24
CA VAL A 317 31.19 -21.98 -34.85
C VAL A 317 32.30 -22.15 -35.88
N GLU A 318 33.53 -21.90 -35.48
CA GLU A 318 34.74 -22.11 -36.26
C GLU A 318 35.58 -23.27 -35.68
N PRO A 319 36.55 -23.85 -36.41
CA PRO A 319 37.45 -24.88 -35.86
C PRO A 319 38.29 -24.39 -34.67
N THR A 320 38.48 -23.07 -34.54
CA THR A 320 39.18 -22.43 -33.42
C THR A 320 38.30 -22.22 -32.19
N GLY A 321 36.99 -22.38 -32.34
CA GLY A 321 36.00 -22.17 -31.30
C GLY A 321 34.75 -21.38 -31.75
N VAL A 322 33.89 -21.04 -30.80
CA VAL A 322 32.71 -20.19 -30.93
C VAL A 322 33.17 -18.74 -30.96
N VAL A 323 33.17 -18.16 -32.16
CA VAL A 323 33.60 -16.79 -32.42
C VAL A 323 32.40 -15.85 -32.32
N VAL A 324 32.58 -14.72 -31.65
CA VAL A 324 31.57 -13.65 -31.57
C VAL A 324 31.72 -12.73 -32.79
N THR A 325 30.65 -12.59 -33.58
CA THR A 325 30.65 -11.76 -34.80
C THR A 325 29.95 -10.42 -34.61
N GLY A 326 29.00 -10.35 -33.69
CA GLY A 326 28.21 -9.15 -33.43
C GLY A 326 27.25 -9.35 -32.28
N MET A 327 26.46 -8.31 -31.99
CA MET A 327 25.40 -8.35 -30.99
C MET A 327 24.15 -7.71 -31.58
N SER A 328 23.00 -8.31 -31.33
CA SER A 328 21.70 -7.77 -31.73
C SER A 328 20.74 -7.69 -30.56
N VAL A 329 19.86 -6.69 -30.59
CA VAL A 329 18.85 -6.44 -29.56
C VAL A 329 17.48 -6.46 -30.22
N SER A 330 16.57 -7.26 -29.66
CA SER A 330 15.19 -7.39 -30.11
C SER A 330 14.22 -7.15 -28.95
N PRO A 331 13.17 -6.32 -29.12
CA PRO A 331 12.18 -6.08 -28.07
C PRO A 331 11.28 -7.28 -27.85
N ILE A 332 10.89 -7.51 -26.59
CA ILE A 332 9.87 -8.50 -26.22
C ILE A 332 8.55 -7.80 -25.91
N LYS A 333 7.42 -8.42 -26.30
CA LYS A 333 6.10 -7.77 -26.25
C LYS A 333 5.05 -8.63 -25.59
N PHE A 334 4.07 -7.99 -24.97
CA PHE A 334 2.85 -8.66 -24.57
C PHE A 334 1.98 -9.00 -25.81
N PRO A 335 1.02 -9.95 -25.69
CA PRO A 335 0.13 -10.33 -26.79
C PRO A 335 -0.72 -9.18 -27.33
N ASP A 336 -1.00 -8.18 -26.48
CA ASP A 336 -1.70 -6.93 -26.84
C ASP A 336 -0.79 -5.91 -27.56
N SER A 337 0.43 -6.32 -27.94
CA SER A 337 1.47 -5.49 -28.55
C SER A 337 2.06 -4.40 -27.63
N THR A 338 1.72 -4.38 -26.34
CA THR A 338 2.40 -3.50 -25.38
C THR A 338 3.81 -4.01 -25.11
N THR A 339 4.76 -3.11 -24.88
CA THR A 339 6.19 -3.43 -24.72
C THR A 339 6.73 -3.16 -23.32
N ARG A 340 5.84 -2.82 -22.37
CA ARG A 340 6.25 -2.17 -21.12
C ARG A 340 5.78 -2.94 -19.91
N THR A 341 6.76 -3.36 -19.12
CA THR A 341 6.68 -3.91 -17.76
C THR A 341 6.78 -2.78 -16.72
N SER A 342 6.75 -3.11 -15.44
CA SER A 342 7.14 -2.16 -14.38
C SER A 342 8.64 -1.92 -14.37
N ARG A 343 9.08 -0.73 -13.90
CA ARG A 343 10.52 -0.38 -13.85
C ARG A 343 11.27 -1.39 -12.99
N ALA A 344 12.18 -2.14 -13.63
CA ALA A 344 12.96 -3.18 -12.97
C ALA A 344 14.07 -2.57 -12.11
N SER A 345 14.12 -2.96 -10.84
CA SER A 345 15.27 -2.77 -9.95
C SER A 345 16.25 -3.95 -10.05
N SER A 346 15.72 -5.15 -10.28
CA SER A 346 16.49 -6.39 -10.48
C SER A 346 15.67 -7.35 -11.34
N LEU A 347 16.35 -8.15 -12.16
CA LEU A 347 15.75 -9.18 -12.99
C LEU A 347 16.29 -10.55 -12.55
N VAL A 348 15.40 -11.51 -12.38
CA VAL A 348 15.78 -12.88 -11.97
C VAL A 348 15.11 -13.89 -12.88
N TYR A 349 15.90 -14.61 -13.68
CA TYR A 349 15.40 -15.71 -14.50
C TYR A 349 15.41 -17.01 -13.70
N MET A 350 14.21 -17.58 -13.48
CA MET A 350 14.01 -18.76 -12.63
C MET A 350 14.16 -20.08 -13.40
N GLY A 351 14.26 -20.05 -14.73
CA GLY A 351 14.15 -21.24 -15.58
C GLY A 351 12.73 -21.42 -16.11
N ASP A 352 12.53 -22.42 -16.96
CA ASP A 352 11.23 -22.79 -17.54
C ASP A 352 10.44 -21.60 -18.13
N ASN A 353 11.16 -20.69 -18.80
CA ASN A 353 10.57 -19.48 -19.38
C ASN A 353 9.93 -18.53 -18.35
N MET A 354 10.29 -18.62 -17.07
CA MET A 354 9.78 -17.76 -16.01
C MET A 354 10.81 -16.68 -15.63
N LEU A 355 10.41 -15.41 -15.77
CA LEU A 355 11.21 -14.24 -15.45
C LEU A 355 10.51 -13.41 -14.37
N PHE A 356 11.22 -13.15 -13.27
CA PHE A 356 10.74 -12.27 -12.22
C PHE A 356 11.34 -10.87 -12.37
N VAL A 357 10.47 -9.87 -12.37
CA VAL A 357 10.79 -8.44 -12.43
C VAL A 357 10.54 -7.85 -11.05
N ALA A 358 11.62 -7.61 -10.31
CA ALA A 358 11.56 -6.91 -9.02
C ALA A 358 11.47 -5.41 -9.26
N SER A 359 10.48 -4.74 -8.65
CA SER A 359 10.32 -3.29 -8.80
C SER A 359 10.28 -2.58 -7.44
N HIS A 360 11.01 -1.46 -7.35
CA HIS A 360 10.94 -0.54 -6.21
C HIS A 360 9.79 0.47 -6.37
N HIS A 361 9.52 0.92 -7.60
CA HIS A 361 8.58 2.02 -7.90
C HIS A 361 7.20 1.57 -8.41
N GLY A 362 7.03 0.30 -8.71
CA GLY A 362 5.78 -0.27 -9.22
C GLY A 362 5.56 -1.67 -8.67
N ASP A 363 4.48 -2.31 -9.10
CA ASP A 363 4.16 -3.68 -8.72
C ASP A 363 5.24 -4.63 -9.28
N SER A 364 5.72 -5.57 -8.45
CA SER A 364 6.67 -6.59 -8.93
C SER A 364 5.93 -7.65 -9.74
N GLN A 365 6.53 -8.17 -10.81
CA GLN A 365 5.82 -8.98 -11.81
C GLN A 365 6.52 -10.32 -12.05
N LEU A 366 5.75 -11.40 -12.11
CA LEU A 366 6.18 -12.70 -12.61
C LEU A 366 5.67 -12.87 -14.04
N LEU A 367 6.60 -12.99 -14.98
CA LEU A 367 6.33 -13.06 -16.41
C LEU A 367 6.72 -14.44 -16.94
N ARG A 368 5.87 -15.00 -17.80
CA ARG A 368 6.23 -16.13 -18.65
C ARG A 368 6.67 -15.60 -20.01
N VAL A 369 7.89 -15.93 -20.41
CA VAL A 369 8.62 -15.29 -21.49
C VAL A 369 9.00 -16.30 -22.56
N ASP A 370 8.58 -16.08 -23.78
CA ASP A 370 9.00 -16.85 -24.95
C ASP A 370 9.93 -16.01 -25.81
N VAL A 371 11.22 -16.34 -25.72
CA VAL A 371 12.30 -15.66 -26.43
C VAL A 371 12.26 -15.91 -27.94
N GLU A 372 11.71 -17.05 -28.38
CA GLU A 372 11.66 -17.39 -29.82
C GLU A 372 10.55 -16.63 -30.53
N SER A 373 9.37 -16.56 -29.91
CA SER A 373 8.27 -15.74 -30.44
C SER A 373 8.42 -14.26 -30.12
N GLY A 374 9.28 -13.90 -29.18
CA GLY A 374 9.43 -12.52 -28.69
C GLY A 374 8.18 -12.06 -27.95
N THR A 375 7.54 -12.96 -27.19
CA THR A 375 6.33 -12.67 -26.42
C THR A 375 6.51 -12.87 -24.92
N MET A 376 5.77 -12.11 -24.10
CA MET A 376 5.72 -12.28 -22.65
C MET A 376 4.28 -12.21 -22.13
N ILE A 377 3.96 -12.96 -21.09
CA ILE A 377 2.63 -13.04 -20.49
C ILE A 377 2.77 -12.80 -18.99
N LEU A 378 1.96 -11.89 -18.43
CA LEU A 378 1.91 -11.68 -16.99
C LEU A 378 1.22 -12.87 -16.32
N VAL A 379 1.91 -13.52 -15.39
CA VAL A 379 1.39 -14.65 -14.59
C VAL A 379 0.86 -14.14 -13.26
N LYS A 380 1.66 -13.36 -12.53
CA LYS A 380 1.28 -12.81 -11.22
C LYS A 380 1.92 -11.45 -10.99
N ALA A 381 1.20 -10.56 -10.30
CA ALA A 381 1.72 -9.28 -9.84
C ALA A 381 1.67 -9.23 -8.31
N LEU A 382 2.72 -8.68 -7.69
CA LEU A 382 2.82 -8.42 -6.27
C LEU A 382 2.63 -6.92 -6.05
N SER A 383 1.58 -6.55 -5.32
CA SER A 383 1.24 -5.15 -5.06
C SER A 383 2.37 -4.43 -4.32
N ASN A 384 2.70 -3.22 -4.79
CA ASN A 384 3.72 -2.37 -4.20
C ASN A 384 3.20 -0.93 -3.98
N ASN A 385 3.29 -0.48 -2.73
CA ASN A 385 2.93 0.88 -2.31
C ASN A 385 4.11 1.86 -2.37
N ALA A 386 5.32 1.37 -2.68
CA ALA A 386 6.54 2.16 -2.65
C ALA A 386 6.80 2.94 -3.95
N PRO A 387 7.36 4.15 -3.87
CA PRO A 387 7.42 5.00 -2.68
C PRO A 387 6.07 5.65 -2.37
N ILE A 388 5.74 5.81 -1.08
CA ILE A 388 4.62 6.68 -0.66
C ILE A 388 5.14 8.11 -0.65
N LEU A 389 4.70 8.95 -1.59
CA LEU A 389 5.19 10.32 -1.74
C LEU A 389 4.40 11.32 -0.88
N ASP A 390 3.07 11.15 -0.85
CA ASP A 390 2.15 11.91 -0.04
C ASP A 390 0.87 11.10 0.17
N PHE A 391 0.14 11.41 1.23
CA PHE A 391 -1.14 10.78 1.51
C PHE A 391 -2.07 11.72 2.26
N ALA A 392 -3.37 11.47 2.10
CA ALA A 392 -4.44 12.14 2.82
C ALA A 392 -5.28 11.09 3.57
N ILE A 393 -5.77 11.48 4.75
CA ILE A 393 -6.68 10.67 5.55
C ILE A 393 -8.08 11.17 5.27
N MET A 394 -8.97 10.27 4.85
CA MET A 394 -10.37 10.54 4.58
C MET A 394 -11.24 9.76 5.55
N ASP A 395 -12.15 10.43 6.24
CA ASP A 395 -13.15 9.79 7.09
C ASP A 395 -14.53 9.87 6.40
N MET A 396 -15.06 8.71 6.01
CA MET A 396 -16.37 8.61 5.36
C MET A 396 -17.54 8.55 6.37
N GLY A 397 -17.24 8.36 7.66
CA GLY A 397 -18.22 8.08 8.71
C GLY A 397 -18.89 9.32 9.30
N ASN A 398 -18.14 10.43 9.44
CA ASN A 398 -18.61 11.65 10.10
C ASN A 398 -18.66 12.84 9.11
N ARG A 399 -19.74 12.95 8.34
CA ARG A 399 -19.97 14.07 7.40
C ARG A 399 -20.69 15.27 8.02
N GLU A 400 -21.31 15.11 9.18
CA GLU A 400 -22.13 16.15 9.83
C GLU A 400 -21.34 16.88 10.92
N GLY A 401 -20.80 18.08 10.62
CA GLY A 401 -20.56 19.22 11.54
C GLY A 401 -19.77 19.05 12.85
N ASP A 402 -19.61 17.84 13.37
CA ASP A 402 -18.72 17.49 14.45
C ASP A 402 -17.32 17.43 13.87
N SER A 403 -16.61 18.54 14.03
CA SER A 403 -15.16 18.69 13.79
C SER A 403 -14.28 17.73 14.61
N GLN A 404 -14.88 16.75 15.29
CA GLN A 404 -14.20 15.61 15.87
C GLN A 404 -14.14 14.50 14.82
N LEU A 405 -12.99 14.40 14.14
CA LEU A 405 -12.59 13.20 13.39
C LEU A 405 -12.86 11.98 14.28
N GLY A 406 -13.88 11.20 13.92
CA GLY A 406 -14.34 10.07 14.71
C GLY A 406 -13.29 8.95 14.64
N ASN A 407 -12.87 8.45 15.80
CA ASN A 407 -12.01 7.27 16.03
C ASN A 407 -11.34 6.64 14.79
N ALA A 408 -10.21 7.24 14.41
CA ALA A 408 -8.92 6.59 14.09
C ALA A 408 -8.99 5.17 13.48
N PHE A 409 -8.98 5.04 12.14
CA PHE A 409 -8.62 3.83 11.36
C PHE A 409 -9.39 2.50 11.65
N SER A 410 -9.47 2.06 12.90
CA SER A 410 -10.29 0.97 13.45
C SER A 410 -11.81 1.20 13.33
N SER A 411 -12.29 2.35 12.85
CA SER A 411 -13.72 2.47 12.48
C SER A 411 -14.09 1.62 11.26
N GLY A 412 -13.10 1.16 10.47
CA GLY A 412 -13.31 0.49 9.19
C GLY A 412 -13.73 1.44 8.05
N GLN A 413 -13.94 2.72 8.37
CA GLN A 413 -14.46 3.76 7.48
C GLN A 413 -13.39 4.81 7.12
N ALA A 414 -12.37 4.95 7.94
CA ALA A 414 -11.23 5.81 7.62
C ALA A 414 -10.39 5.16 6.52
N ARG A 415 -10.17 5.91 5.45
CA ARG A 415 -9.44 5.51 4.25
C ARG A 415 -8.19 6.38 4.14
N ILE A 416 -7.04 5.73 3.99
CA ILE A 416 -5.80 6.42 3.68
C ILE A 416 -5.62 6.35 2.17
N VAL A 417 -5.56 7.52 1.53
CA VAL A 417 -5.38 7.63 0.09
C VAL A 417 -3.98 8.15 -0.16
N ALA A 418 -3.12 7.28 -0.69
CA ALA A 418 -1.70 7.54 -0.88
C ALA A 418 -1.35 7.66 -2.38
N GLY A 419 -0.58 8.68 -2.71
CA GLY A 419 0.13 8.78 -3.99
C GLY A 419 1.37 7.90 -3.93
N CYS A 420 1.34 6.80 -4.67
CA CYS A 420 2.35 5.76 -4.65
C CYS A 420 3.04 5.60 -6.01
N GLY A 421 4.25 5.09 -6.00
CA GLY A 421 4.99 4.75 -7.20
C GLY A 421 5.59 5.97 -7.91
N ALA A 422 6.24 5.73 -9.05
CA ALA A 422 6.89 6.79 -9.82
C ALA A 422 6.62 6.66 -11.32
N TYR A 423 6.45 7.81 -11.95
CA TYR A 423 6.23 8.00 -13.37
C TYR A 423 5.10 7.11 -13.89
N ARG A 424 5.37 6.26 -14.89
CA ARG A 424 4.38 5.35 -15.46
C ARG A 424 3.85 4.31 -14.45
N ASP A 425 4.64 3.94 -13.45
CA ASP A 425 4.21 3.02 -12.40
C ASP A 425 3.45 3.75 -11.26
N GLY A 426 3.27 5.07 -11.38
CA GLY A 426 2.52 5.87 -10.43
C GLY A 426 1.05 5.47 -10.34
N SER A 427 0.56 5.34 -9.11
CA SER A 427 -0.80 4.89 -8.78
C SER A 427 -1.33 5.59 -7.54
N LEU A 428 -2.65 5.68 -7.44
CA LEU A 428 -3.33 6.06 -6.22
C LEU A 428 -3.71 4.78 -5.46
N ARG A 429 -3.25 4.63 -4.22
CA ARG A 429 -3.52 3.45 -3.40
C ARG A 429 -4.46 3.85 -2.27
N SER A 430 -5.59 3.16 -2.20
CA SER A 430 -6.57 3.28 -1.13
C SER A 430 -6.32 2.19 -0.10
N ILE A 431 -5.89 2.55 1.09
CA ILE A 431 -5.61 1.66 2.21
C ILE A 431 -6.76 1.79 3.21
N ARG A 432 -7.48 0.69 3.46
CA ARG A 432 -8.63 0.63 4.39
C ARG A 432 -8.50 -0.58 5.33
N SER A 433 -8.92 -0.45 6.59
CA SER A 433 -9.12 -1.60 7.46
C SER A 433 -10.46 -2.25 7.13
N GLY A 434 -10.50 -3.56 6.94
CA GLY A 434 -11.73 -4.27 6.60
C GLY A 434 -11.68 -5.74 6.97
N VAL A 435 -12.76 -6.45 6.67
CA VAL A 435 -12.92 -7.88 6.93
C VAL A 435 -12.65 -8.66 5.64
N GLY A 436 -11.76 -9.65 5.72
CA GLY A 436 -11.48 -10.56 4.63
C GLY A 436 -12.64 -11.53 4.38
N LEU A 437 -12.84 -11.88 3.11
CA LEU A 437 -13.67 -13.01 2.71
C LEU A 437 -12.75 -14.06 2.08
N GLU A 438 -12.78 -15.27 2.60
CA GLU A 438 -12.04 -16.41 2.05
C GLU A 438 -12.97 -17.20 1.13
N ASP A 439 -12.59 -17.33 -0.15
CA ASP A 439 -13.37 -18.06 -1.14
C ASP A 439 -13.10 -19.57 -1.01
N GLU A 440 -14.11 -20.37 -0.66
CA GLU A 440 -14.03 -21.84 -0.64
C GLU A 440 -14.40 -22.46 -1.99
N GLY A 441 -15.24 -21.78 -2.78
CA GLY A 441 -15.66 -22.23 -4.09
C GLY A 441 -16.26 -21.13 -4.95
N ILE A 442 -16.00 -21.20 -6.25
CA ILE A 442 -16.52 -20.24 -7.24
C ILE A 442 -17.32 -21.00 -8.30
N LEU A 443 -18.56 -20.57 -8.51
CA LEU A 443 -19.48 -21.07 -9.52
C LEU A 443 -19.52 -20.07 -10.70
N ASP A 444 -18.59 -20.23 -11.64
CA ASP A 444 -18.38 -19.30 -12.77
C ASP A 444 -19.50 -19.33 -13.83
N GLU A 445 -20.30 -20.40 -13.87
CA GLU A 445 -21.35 -20.58 -14.90
C GLU A 445 -22.61 -19.74 -14.64
N ILE A 446 -22.73 -19.14 -13.44
CA ILE A 446 -23.96 -18.48 -13.00
C ILE A 446 -23.77 -16.97 -12.94
N GLN A 447 -24.50 -16.24 -13.80
CA GLN A 447 -24.32 -14.80 -14.01
C GLN A 447 -25.66 -14.04 -13.89
N GLY A 448 -25.61 -12.79 -13.41
CA GLY A 448 -26.76 -11.89 -13.43
C GLY A 448 -27.90 -12.23 -12.44
N THR A 449 -27.55 -12.78 -11.28
CA THR A 449 -28.51 -13.12 -10.21
C THR A 449 -29.24 -11.89 -9.67
N ARG A 450 -30.55 -12.00 -9.47
CA ARG A 450 -31.47 -10.99 -8.89
C ARG A 450 -31.91 -11.26 -7.47
N GLY A 451 -31.54 -12.40 -6.90
CA GLY A 451 -31.77 -12.73 -5.49
C GLY A 451 -31.16 -14.09 -5.15
N ILE A 452 -30.67 -14.23 -3.92
CA ILE A 452 -30.16 -15.48 -3.38
C ILE A 452 -30.94 -15.78 -2.11
N PHE A 453 -31.45 -17.00 -1.99
CA PHE A 453 -32.18 -17.44 -0.80
C PHE A 453 -31.67 -18.82 -0.38
N THR A 454 -31.51 -19.03 0.91
CA THR A 454 -31.09 -20.31 1.47
C THR A 454 -32.27 -21.04 2.05
N LEU A 455 -32.37 -22.33 1.73
CA LEU A 455 -33.47 -23.20 2.09
C LEU A 455 -32.95 -24.49 2.73
N ARG A 456 -33.80 -25.08 3.55
CA ARG A 456 -33.65 -26.43 4.12
C ARG A 456 -34.57 -27.39 3.38
N SER A 457 -34.01 -28.46 2.83
CA SER A 457 -34.79 -29.59 2.33
C SER A 457 -35.53 -30.32 3.45
N CYS A 458 -36.46 -31.18 3.04
CA CYS A 458 -37.27 -31.93 3.98
C CYS A 458 -36.41 -32.87 4.83
N GLY A 459 -36.42 -32.67 6.15
CA GLY A 459 -35.66 -33.48 7.11
C GLY A 459 -34.21 -33.03 7.34
N ALA A 460 -33.72 -32.00 6.64
CA ALA A 460 -32.40 -31.43 6.88
C ALA A 460 -32.39 -30.55 8.15
N GLN A 461 -31.34 -30.68 8.98
CA GLN A 461 -31.17 -29.83 10.16
C GLN A 461 -30.55 -28.47 9.82
N LYS A 462 -29.60 -28.46 8.89
CA LYS A 462 -28.91 -27.28 8.36
C LYS A 462 -29.41 -26.90 6.96
N ALA A 463 -29.03 -25.72 6.47
CA ALA A 463 -29.32 -25.31 5.10
C ALA A 463 -28.53 -26.20 4.13
N ASP A 464 -29.20 -26.74 3.13
CA ASP A 464 -28.60 -27.65 2.14
C ASP A 464 -28.95 -27.23 0.71
N THR A 465 -29.76 -26.19 0.54
CA THR A 465 -30.28 -25.77 -0.76
C THR A 465 -30.18 -24.27 -0.92
N VAL A 466 -29.77 -23.84 -2.11
CA VAL A 466 -29.61 -22.43 -2.48
C VAL A 466 -30.46 -22.16 -3.70
N LEU A 467 -31.31 -21.14 -3.60
CA LEU A 467 -32.20 -20.72 -4.67
C LEU A 467 -31.69 -19.41 -5.26
N LEU A 468 -31.42 -19.43 -6.56
CA LEU A 468 -30.90 -18.32 -7.34
C LEU A 468 -32.01 -17.79 -8.26
N SER A 469 -32.42 -16.55 -8.03
CA SER A 469 -33.48 -15.90 -8.79
C SER A 469 -32.90 -15.11 -9.97
N PHE A 470 -33.47 -15.25 -11.16
CA PHE A 470 -33.13 -14.49 -12.37
C PHE A 470 -34.39 -13.80 -12.91
N ILE A 471 -34.21 -12.93 -13.90
CA ILE A 471 -35.30 -12.13 -14.49
C ILE A 471 -36.42 -13.02 -15.07
N ALA A 472 -36.07 -14.16 -15.66
CA ALA A 472 -37.03 -15.03 -16.35
C ALA A 472 -37.22 -16.41 -15.70
N GLU A 473 -36.33 -16.82 -14.80
CA GLU A 473 -36.32 -18.17 -14.22
C GLU A 473 -35.73 -18.16 -12.81
N THR A 474 -35.93 -19.24 -12.08
CA THR A 474 -35.32 -19.50 -10.77
C THR A 474 -34.58 -20.84 -10.85
N ARG A 475 -33.31 -20.87 -10.43
CA ARG A 475 -32.50 -22.11 -10.37
C ARG A 475 -32.28 -22.53 -8.93
N VAL A 476 -32.12 -23.84 -8.71
CA VAL A 476 -31.92 -24.41 -7.38
C VAL A 476 -30.66 -25.27 -7.37
N LEU A 477 -29.78 -25.01 -6.43
CA LEU A 477 -28.56 -25.77 -6.18
C LEU A 477 -28.70 -26.53 -4.87
N SER A 478 -28.47 -27.83 -4.87
CA SER A 478 -28.42 -28.66 -3.68
C SER A 478 -26.99 -29.03 -3.34
N PHE A 479 -26.68 -28.96 -2.05
CA PHE A 479 -25.37 -29.22 -1.47
C PHE A 479 -25.44 -30.51 -0.67
N HIS A 480 -24.72 -31.52 -1.13
CA HIS A 480 -24.63 -32.78 -0.42
C HIS A 480 -23.67 -32.67 0.78
N PRO A 481 -23.87 -33.44 1.86
CA PRO A 481 -22.97 -33.47 3.01
C PRO A 481 -21.51 -33.84 2.66
N GLU A 482 -21.30 -34.52 1.53
CA GLU A 482 -19.98 -34.90 1.01
C GLU A 482 -19.28 -33.76 0.23
N GLY A 483 -19.91 -32.57 0.13
CA GLY A 483 -19.37 -31.38 -0.56
C GLY A 483 -19.71 -31.27 -2.05
N GLY A 484 -20.49 -32.21 -2.60
CA GLY A 484 -20.96 -32.15 -3.99
C GLY A 484 -22.06 -31.11 -4.19
N ILE A 485 -21.99 -30.35 -5.28
CA ILE A 485 -22.98 -29.34 -5.68
C ILE A 485 -23.71 -29.85 -6.93
N GLU A 486 -25.04 -29.95 -6.88
CA GLU A 486 -25.89 -30.37 -8.00
C GLU A 486 -26.97 -29.33 -8.30
N GLU A 487 -27.18 -29.01 -9.58
CA GLU A 487 -28.32 -28.20 -10.01
C GLU A 487 -29.57 -29.09 -10.17
N ILE A 488 -30.65 -28.72 -9.49
CA ILE A 488 -31.92 -29.44 -9.50
C ILE A 488 -32.97 -28.67 -10.30
N TYR A 489 -33.58 -29.34 -11.28
CA TYR A 489 -34.61 -28.76 -12.16
C TYR A 489 -36.05 -28.83 -11.63
N ALA A 490 -36.28 -29.49 -10.49
CA ALA A 490 -37.57 -29.52 -9.80
C ALA A 490 -37.35 -29.68 -8.28
N PHE A 491 -37.79 -28.72 -7.48
CA PHE A 491 -37.60 -28.74 -6.03
C PHE A 491 -38.90 -28.46 -5.29
N GLN A 492 -39.42 -29.48 -4.59
CA GLN A 492 -40.47 -29.37 -3.57
C GLN A 492 -41.70 -28.50 -3.95
N GLY A 493 -42.10 -28.52 -5.23
CA GLY A 493 -43.27 -27.79 -5.73
C GLY A 493 -43.06 -26.30 -6.04
N LEU A 494 -41.83 -25.79 -5.95
CA LEU A 494 -41.50 -24.40 -6.31
C LEU A 494 -41.73 -24.12 -7.80
N ALA A 495 -42.23 -22.92 -8.11
CA ALA A 495 -42.32 -22.44 -9.48
C ALA A 495 -40.95 -21.91 -9.93
N LEU A 496 -40.29 -22.62 -10.84
CA LEU A 496 -38.94 -22.30 -11.35
C LEU A 496 -38.96 -21.53 -12.69
N ASP A 497 -40.12 -21.41 -13.32
CA ASP A 497 -40.34 -20.78 -14.63
C ASP A 497 -40.45 -19.24 -14.57
N ARG A 498 -40.15 -18.63 -13.42
CA ARG A 498 -40.33 -17.20 -13.16
C ARG A 498 -39.37 -16.71 -12.09
N GLU A 499 -39.27 -15.39 -11.97
CA GLU A 499 -38.51 -14.72 -10.91
C GLU A 499 -39.15 -14.98 -9.53
N THR A 500 -38.31 -15.29 -8.55
CA THR A 500 -38.68 -15.38 -7.13
C THR A 500 -38.19 -14.13 -6.39
N LEU A 501 -39.10 -13.39 -5.77
CA LEU A 501 -38.79 -12.17 -5.00
C LEU A 501 -38.35 -12.48 -3.57
N LEU A 502 -38.89 -13.54 -2.97
CA LEU A 502 -38.52 -14.02 -1.64
C LEU A 502 -38.81 -15.52 -1.53
N ALA A 503 -37.86 -16.28 -0.99
CA ALA A 503 -38.07 -17.66 -0.57
C ALA A 503 -37.55 -17.88 0.86
N SER A 504 -38.31 -18.60 1.69
CA SER A 504 -37.87 -18.92 3.06
C SER A 504 -38.57 -20.15 3.65
N ASN A 505 -37.91 -20.84 4.59
CA ASN A 505 -38.55 -21.88 5.41
C ASN A 505 -39.23 -21.25 6.64
N LEU A 506 -40.46 -21.67 6.90
CA LEU A 506 -41.21 -21.25 8.08
C LEU A 506 -41.01 -22.21 9.26
N PRO A 507 -41.12 -21.74 10.52
CA PRO A 507 -41.09 -22.61 11.69
C PRO A 507 -42.18 -23.69 11.72
N THR A 508 -43.25 -23.51 10.93
CA THR A 508 -44.33 -24.49 10.78
C THR A 508 -43.95 -25.71 9.93
N GLY A 509 -42.76 -25.71 9.32
CA GLY A 509 -42.33 -26.74 8.38
C GLY A 509 -42.76 -26.49 6.93
N HIS A 510 -43.52 -25.42 6.65
CA HIS A 510 -43.86 -25.03 5.28
C HIS A 510 -42.75 -24.17 4.64
N MET A 511 -42.70 -24.13 3.32
CA MET A 511 -41.92 -23.14 2.58
C MET A 511 -42.80 -22.03 2.04
N LEU A 512 -42.26 -20.82 2.04
CA LEU A 512 -42.87 -19.64 1.45
C LEU A 512 -42.14 -19.28 0.17
N GLN A 513 -42.86 -19.16 -0.94
CA GLN A 513 -42.36 -18.60 -2.20
C GLN A 513 -43.21 -17.39 -2.58
N ILE A 514 -42.57 -16.25 -2.83
CA ILE A 514 -43.20 -15.02 -3.30
C ILE A 514 -42.66 -14.72 -4.70
N THR A 515 -43.57 -14.59 -5.66
CA THR A 515 -43.28 -14.26 -7.07
C THR A 515 -43.97 -12.95 -7.42
N PRO A 516 -43.65 -12.28 -8.54
CA PRO A 516 -44.34 -11.05 -8.93
C PRO A 516 -45.86 -11.17 -9.09
N GLN A 517 -46.42 -12.38 -9.18
CA GLN A 517 -47.85 -12.61 -9.42
C GLN A 517 -48.58 -13.21 -8.21
N SER A 518 -47.89 -14.01 -7.40
CA SER A 518 -48.53 -14.80 -6.33
C SER A 518 -47.59 -15.10 -5.17
N VAL A 519 -48.20 -15.37 -4.01
CA VAL A 519 -47.56 -15.89 -2.81
C VAL A 519 -48.08 -17.30 -2.57
N ALA A 520 -47.18 -18.27 -2.44
CA ALA A 520 -47.51 -19.67 -2.22
C ALA A 520 -46.86 -20.20 -0.93
N LEU A 521 -47.67 -20.91 -0.14
CA LEU A 521 -47.20 -21.77 0.95
C LEU A 521 -47.18 -23.21 0.47
N LEU A 522 -46.01 -23.82 0.51
CA LEU A 522 -45.73 -25.16 0.02
C LEU A 522 -45.43 -26.09 1.19
N GLU A 523 -45.94 -27.32 1.11
CA GLU A 523 -45.55 -28.38 2.03
C GLU A 523 -44.36 -29.16 1.42
N PRO A 524 -43.18 -29.19 2.08
CA PRO A 524 -41.96 -29.77 1.51
C PRO A 524 -42.05 -31.27 1.19
N GLU A 525 -42.79 -32.03 2.00
CA GLU A 525 -42.93 -33.49 1.86
C GLU A 525 -43.76 -33.88 0.64
N SER A 526 -44.89 -33.20 0.43
CA SER A 526 -45.84 -33.50 -0.64
C SER A 526 -45.59 -32.69 -1.91
N GLY A 527 -44.84 -31.58 -1.81
CA GLY A 527 -44.66 -30.60 -2.88
C GLY A 527 -45.96 -29.90 -3.28
N VAL A 528 -47.00 -29.98 -2.46
CA VAL A 528 -48.32 -29.40 -2.75
C VAL A 528 -48.40 -27.99 -2.20
N VAL A 529 -49.02 -27.10 -2.97
CA VAL A 529 -49.39 -25.76 -2.53
C VAL A 529 -50.54 -25.85 -1.52
N VAL A 530 -50.25 -25.58 -0.25
CA VAL A 530 -51.21 -25.59 0.86
C VAL A 530 -52.16 -24.39 0.77
N SER A 531 -51.61 -23.23 0.44
CA SER A 531 -52.35 -21.99 0.29
C SER A 531 -51.64 -21.09 -0.72
N ALA A 532 -52.41 -20.45 -1.58
CA ALA A 532 -51.91 -19.45 -2.52
C ALA A 532 -52.73 -18.17 -2.41
N TRP A 533 -52.05 -17.04 -2.54
CA TRP A 533 -52.64 -15.72 -2.66
C TRP A 533 -52.17 -15.11 -3.97
N GLU A 534 -53.09 -14.65 -4.80
CA GLU A 534 -52.78 -13.96 -6.06
C GLU A 534 -53.07 -12.47 -5.92
N ALA A 535 -52.25 -11.65 -6.59
CA ALA A 535 -52.44 -10.22 -6.60
C ALA A 535 -53.79 -9.83 -7.25
N PRO A 536 -54.59 -8.94 -6.63
CA PRO A 536 -55.88 -8.52 -7.17
C PRO A 536 -55.75 -7.86 -8.56
N GLU A 537 -56.72 -8.09 -9.44
CA GLU A 537 -56.83 -7.45 -10.76
C GLU A 537 -55.63 -7.66 -11.71
N GLY A 538 -54.81 -8.70 -11.49
CA GLY A 538 -53.63 -8.96 -12.33
C GLY A 538 -52.49 -7.94 -12.15
N ARG A 539 -52.52 -7.18 -11.04
CA ARG A 539 -51.43 -6.29 -10.64
C ARG A 539 -50.20 -7.10 -10.23
N THR A 540 -49.03 -6.48 -10.26
CA THR A 540 -47.77 -7.14 -9.88
C THR A 540 -47.31 -6.74 -8.49
N ILE A 541 -46.70 -7.68 -7.79
CA ILE A 541 -45.99 -7.46 -6.53
C ILE A 541 -44.64 -6.82 -6.88
N THR A 542 -44.38 -5.62 -6.37
CA THR A 542 -43.14 -4.87 -6.66
C THR A 542 -42.06 -5.05 -5.61
N ALA A 543 -42.45 -5.24 -4.34
CA ALA A 543 -41.54 -5.52 -3.23
C ALA A 543 -42.19 -6.47 -2.23
N ALA A 544 -41.38 -7.33 -1.61
CA ALA A 544 -41.84 -8.31 -0.64
C ALA A 544 -40.82 -8.50 0.49
N SER A 545 -41.30 -8.66 1.72
CA SER A 545 -40.49 -9.02 2.88
C SER A 545 -41.34 -9.88 3.81
N ALA A 546 -40.74 -10.85 4.50
CA ALA A 546 -41.48 -11.71 5.41
C ALA A 546 -40.65 -12.00 6.66
N ASN A 547 -41.36 -12.23 7.75
CA ASN A 547 -40.82 -12.84 8.96
C ASN A 547 -41.52 -14.19 9.20
N SER A 548 -41.38 -14.76 10.39
CA SER A 548 -41.97 -16.06 10.73
C SER A 548 -43.50 -16.06 10.83
N LYS A 549 -44.17 -14.89 10.91
CA LYS A 549 -45.61 -14.75 11.18
C LYS A 549 -46.37 -14.01 10.08
N TRP A 550 -45.73 -13.06 9.41
CA TRP A 550 -46.33 -12.14 8.46
C TRP A 550 -45.49 -12.07 7.19
N ALA A 551 -46.14 -11.97 6.03
CA ALA A 551 -45.53 -11.49 4.80
C ALA A 551 -46.11 -10.11 4.46
N LEU A 552 -45.24 -9.14 4.22
CA LEU A 552 -45.57 -7.76 3.84
C LEU A 552 -45.23 -7.57 2.37
N LEU A 553 -46.19 -7.07 1.60
CA LEU A 553 -46.11 -6.93 0.16
C LEU A 553 -46.52 -5.52 -0.26
N ALA A 554 -45.86 -4.99 -1.30
CA ALA A 554 -46.33 -3.84 -2.06
C ALA A 554 -46.84 -4.31 -3.42
N VAL A 555 -48.07 -3.92 -3.76
CA VAL A 555 -48.71 -4.23 -5.05
C VAL A 555 -48.82 -2.93 -5.84
N ASP A 556 -48.30 -2.94 -7.07
CA ASP A 556 -48.29 -1.79 -8.00
C ASP A 556 -47.72 -0.49 -7.38
N GLY A 557 -46.84 -0.63 -6.38
CA GLY A 557 -46.23 0.47 -5.63
C GLY A 557 -47.18 1.34 -4.79
N SER A 558 -48.48 1.06 -4.74
CA SER A 558 -49.49 1.94 -4.12
C SER A 558 -50.40 1.25 -3.11
N THR A 559 -50.48 -0.07 -3.12
CA THR A 559 -51.30 -0.85 -2.18
C THR A 559 -50.39 -1.70 -1.29
N LEU A 560 -50.58 -1.59 0.03
CA LEU A 560 -49.85 -2.38 1.03
C LEU A 560 -50.71 -3.57 1.46
N VAL A 561 -50.11 -4.76 1.45
CA VAL A 561 -50.79 -6.01 1.82
C VAL A 561 -49.98 -6.74 2.87
N SER A 562 -50.62 -7.11 4.00
CA SER A 562 -50.04 -8.06 4.97
C SER A 562 -50.79 -9.38 4.94
N LEU A 563 -50.05 -10.48 4.82
CA LEU A 563 -50.56 -11.84 4.82
C LEU A 563 -50.15 -12.53 6.13
N ARG A 564 -51.09 -13.13 6.84
CA ARG A 564 -50.80 -13.97 8.01
C ARG A 564 -50.41 -15.38 7.56
N LEU A 565 -49.17 -15.78 7.85
CA LEU A 565 -48.63 -17.06 7.41
C LEU A 565 -49.28 -18.26 8.14
N TYR A 566 -49.57 -18.12 9.44
CA TYR A 566 -50.21 -19.19 10.23
C TYR A 566 -51.71 -19.37 9.97
N SER A 567 -52.36 -18.42 9.31
CA SER A 567 -53.79 -18.47 9.02
C SER A 567 -54.07 -18.49 7.53
N ASN A 568 -53.37 -19.38 6.81
CA ASN A 568 -53.56 -19.65 5.37
C ASN A 568 -53.60 -18.38 4.51
N LEU A 569 -52.61 -17.50 4.68
CA LEU A 569 -52.46 -16.26 3.92
C LEU A 569 -53.66 -15.30 4.02
N ALA A 570 -54.31 -15.22 5.19
CA ALA A 570 -55.36 -14.23 5.42
C ALA A 570 -54.80 -12.81 5.20
N ALA A 571 -55.37 -12.10 4.20
CA ALA A 571 -54.87 -10.83 3.72
C ALA A 571 -55.55 -9.64 4.41
N THR A 572 -54.74 -8.68 4.85
CA THR A 572 -55.17 -7.32 5.20
C THR A 572 -54.65 -6.39 4.11
N VAL A 573 -55.53 -5.65 3.46
CA VAL A 573 -55.21 -4.77 2.33
C VAL A 573 -55.54 -3.34 2.71
N VAL A 574 -54.58 -2.44 2.55
CA VAL A 574 -54.75 -1.00 2.77
C VAL A 574 -54.14 -0.26 1.59
N ASP A 575 -54.92 0.64 0.98
CA ASP A 575 -54.38 1.57 0.00
C ASP A 575 -53.47 2.57 0.72
N ALA A 576 -52.21 2.65 0.27
CA ALA A 576 -51.13 3.24 1.03
C ALA A 576 -51.25 4.77 1.18
N ALA A 577 -52.17 5.42 0.45
CA ALA A 577 -52.60 6.80 0.68
C ALA A 577 -53.92 7.12 -0.04
N PRO A 578 -55.09 7.16 0.64
CA PRO A 578 -56.31 7.66 0.03
C PRO A 578 -56.25 9.20 -0.08
N GLY A 579 -55.63 9.72 -1.14
CA GLY A 579 -55.63 11.15 -1.50
C GLY A 579 -54.26 11.83 -1.66
N GLN A 580 -53.15 11.14 -1.45
CA GLN A 580 -51.78 11.62 -1.73
C GLN A 580 -51.12 10.67 -2.74
N SER A 581 -50.44 11.21 -3.76
CA SER A 581 -49.75 10.44 -4.81
C SER A 581 -48.35 10.02 -4.35
N ASP A 582 -48.24 9.32 -3.22
CA ASP A 582 -46.97 8.79 -2.73
C ASP A 582 -46.87 7.29 -3.01
N GLN A 583 -45.70 6.84 -3.47
CA GLN A 583 -45.43 5.45 -3.85
C GLN A 583 -44.53 4.79 -2.82
N ILE A 584 -44.70 3.48 -2.62
CA ILE A 584 -43.86 2.66 -1.75
C ILE A 584 -42.54 2.39 -2.49
N SER A 585 -41.42 2.79 -1.90
CA SER A 585 -40.09 2.55 -2.47
C SER A 585 -39.44 1.27 -1.96
N CYS A 586 -39.60 0.95 -0.69
CA CYS A 586 -39.03 -0.22 -0.02
C CYS A 586 -39.86 -0.58 1.22
N LEU A 587 -39.74 -1.84 1.67
CA LEU A 587 -40.47 -2.35 2.84
C LEU A 587 -39.67 -3.46 3.53
N HIS A 588 -39.86 -3.59 4.84
CA HIS A 588 -39.21 -4.63 5.63
C HIS A 588 -40.14 -5.13 6.74
N ALA A 589 -40.34 -6.45 6.83
CA ALA A 589 -41.04 -7.10 7.93
C ALA A 589 -40.01 -7.47 9.01
N ALA A 590 -40.13 -6.88 10.20
CA ALA A 590 -39.11 -7.04 11.24
C ALA A 590 -39.05 -8.50 11.73
N ARG A 591 -37.85 -9.02 11.93
CA ARG A 591 -37.66 -10.35 12.52
C ARG A 591 -38.02 -10.34 14.00
N GLU A 592 -37.56 -9.33 14.72
CA GLU A 592 -37.92 -9.07 16.11
C GLU A 592 -38.00 -7.56 16.35
N PRO A 593 -39.12 -7.02 16.88
CA PRO A 593 -40.40 -7.69 17.17
C PRO A 593 -41.24 -8.01 15.91
N GLN A 594 -41.78 -9.24 15.82
CA GLN A 594 -42.43 -9.81 14.63
C GLN A 594 -43.73 -9.13 14.18
N ASP A 595 -44.37 -8.31 15.01
CA ASP A 595 -45.67 -7.71 14.68
C ASP A 595 -45.56 -6.35 13.96
N PHE A 596 -44.34 -5.90 13.68
CA PHE A 596 -44.09 -4.60 13.08
C PHE A 596 -43.32 -4.70 11.76
N GLY A 597 -43.61 -3.75 10.86
CA GLY A 597 -42.89 -3.57 9.62
C GLY A 597 -42.49 -2.10 9.44
N VAL A 598 -41.61 -1.85 8.50
CA VAL A 598 -41.20 -0.50 8.11
C VAL A 598 -41.45 -0.33 6.62
N VAL A 599 -42.01 0.82 6.25
CA VAL A 599 -42.31 1.20 4.87
C VAL A 599 -41.60 2.51 4.55
N GLY A 600 -40.87 2.54 3.43
CA GLY A 600 -40.26 3.73 2.87
C GLY A 600 -41.12 4.32 1.75
N TRP A 601 -41.24 5.65 1.74
CA TRP A 601 -42.06 6.39 0.79
C TRP A 601 -41.19 7.17 -0.20
N TRP A 602 -41.57 7.17 -1.47
CA TRP A 602 -40.78 7.76 -2.56
C TRP A 602 -40.90 9.28 -2.60
N SER A 603 -42.10 9.81 -2.83
CA SER A 603 -42.34 11.23 -3.08
C SER A 603 -42.11 12.06 -1.82
N SER A 604 -42.53 11.56 -0.64
CA SER A 604 -42.29 12.27 0.63
C SER A 604 -40.88 12.08 1.18
N GLY A 605 -40.17 10.99 0.83
CA GLY A 605 -38.87 10.67 1.44
C GLY A 605 -38.98 10.38 2.93
N ASN A 606 -40.11 9.83 3.38
CA ASN A 606 -40.37 9.50 4.77
C ASN A 606 -40.25 7.99 4.99
N ILE A 607 -40.01 7.59 6.24
CA ILE A 607 -40.18 6.21 6.72
C ILE A 607 -41.37 6.15 7.66
N SER A 608 -42.07 5.02 7.67
CA SER A 608 -43.18 4.77 8.61
C SER A 608 -43.09 3.37 9.18
N ILE A 609 -43.10 3.28 10.51
CA ILE A 609 -43.22 2.02 11.23
C ILE A 609 -44.70 1.69 11.30
N VAL A 610 -45.09 0.52 10.78
CA VAL A 610 -46.48 0.07 10.67
C VAL A 610 -46.71 -1.18 11.51
N ASP A 611 -47.90 -1.27 12.11
CA ASP A 611 -48.39 -2.53 12.69
C ASP A 611 -48.81 -3.48 11.57
N LEU A 612 -48.23 -4.67 11.48
CA LEU A 612 -48.53 -5.63 10.42
C LEU A 612 -49.96 -6.18 10.50
N ALA A 613 -50.60 -6.13 11.67
CA ALA A 613 -51.96 -6.62 11.85
C ALA A 613 -53.04 -5.66 11.33
N SER A 614 -52.80 -4.35 11.41
CA SER A 614 -53.75 -3.31 10.99
C SER A 614 -53.28 -2.46 9.82
N LEU A 615 -52.00 -2.57 9.44
CA LEU A 615 -51.28 -1.73 8.48
C LEU A 615 -51.38 -0.22 8.77
N ARG A 616 -51.63 0.14 10.04
CA ARG A 616 -51.68 1.55 10.46
C ARG A 616 -50.28 2.04 10.84
N PRO A 617 -49.89 3.25 10.41
CA PRO A 617 -48.63 3.85 10.81
C PRO A 617 -48.66 4.22 12.30
N ILE A 618 -47.60 3.85 13.03
CA ILE A 618 -47.40 4.11 14.45
C ILE A 618 -46.52 5.35 14.63
N HIS A 619 -45.38 5.38 13.94
CA HIS A 619 -44.41 6.47 13.94
C HIS A 619 -43.94 6.74 12.52
N GLY A 620 -43.73 8.02 12.18
CA GLY A 620 -43.18 8.44 10.90
C GLY A 620 -42.03 9.42 11.11
N GLU A 621 -40.96 9.24 10.36
CA GLU A 621 -39.76 10.08 10.43
C GLU A 621 -39.40 10.57 9.02
N SER A 622 -38.99 11.82 8.87
CA SER A 622 -38.56 12.36 7.58
C SER A 622 -37.06 12.19 7.38
N LEU A 623 -36.66 11.69 6.21
CA LEU A 623 -35.25 11.51 5.87
C LEU A 623 -34.65 12.77 5.23
N ARG A 624 -35.46 13.70 4.76
CA ARG A 624 -35.01 14.94 4.11
C ARG A 624 -34.17 15.78 5.06
N GLN A 625 -33.06 16.33 4.55
CA GLN A 625 -32.19 17.24 5.30
C GLN A 625 -32.60 18.69 5.10
N THR A 626 -33.04 19.05 3.89
CA THR A 626 -33.60 20.36 3.52
C THR A 626 -34.88 20.17 2.71
N GLU A 627 -35.78 21.16 2.67
CA GLU A 627 -37.06 21.03 1.95
C GLU A 627 -36.87 20.73 0.44
N ASP A 628 -35.76 21.17 -0.14
CA ASP A 628 -35.38 20.98 -1.54
C ASP A 628 -34.57 19.68 -1.83
N SER A 629 -34.18 18.93 -0.80
CA SER A 629 -33.45 17.67 -0.97
C SER A 629 -34.41 16.52 -1.36
N ALA A 630 -34.21 15.95 -2.55
CA ALA A 630 -34.80 14.65 -2.90
C ALA A 630 -33.98 13.57 -2.18
N SER A 631 -34.64 12.82 -1.29
CA SER A 631 -34.00 11.77 -0.50
C SER A 631 -34.91 10.57 -0.50
N VAL A 632 -34.66 9.64 -1.43
CA VAL A 632 -35.50 8.44 -1.60
C VAL A 632 -34.86 7.24 -0.90
N PRO A 633 -35.56 6.60 0.06
CA PRO A 633 -35.10 5.34 0.65
C PRO A 633 -35.25 4.21 -0.37
N ARG A 634 -34.21 3.40 -0.56
CA ARG A 634 -34.15 2.29 -1.53
C ARG A 634 -34.18 0.92 -0.87
N ASP A 635 -33.67 0.79 0.35
CA ASP A 635 -33.73 -0.46 1.10
C ASP A 635 -33.76 -0.19 2.61
N ILE A 636 -34.36 -1.09 3.39
CA ILE A 636 -34.58 -0.93 4.83
C ILE A 636 -34.35 -2.26 5.55
N ALA A 637 -33.69 -2.20 6.71
CA ALA A 637 -33.57 -3.33 7.62
C ALA A 637 -33.82 -2.89 9.07
N LEU A 638 -34.76 -3.54 9.77
CA LEU A 638 -34.98 -3.36 11.21
C LEU A 638 -34.46 -4.59 11.93
N VAL A 639 -33.30 -4.47 12.58
CA VAL A 639 -32.55 -5.61 13.14
C VAL A 639 -31.99 -5.30 14.52
N GLN A 640 -31.78 -6.34 15.31
CA GLN A 640 -31.13 -6.24 16.62
C GLN A 640 -29.61 -6.40 16.45
N LEU A 641 -28.87 -5.29 16.34
CA LEU A 641 -27.40 -5.31 16.21
C LEU A 641 -26.71 -5.52 17.57
N HIS A 642 -27.14 -4.78 18.58
CA HIS A 642 -26.62 -4.90 19.95
C HIS A 642 -27.31 -6.07 20.68
N PRO A 643 -26.68 -6.64 21.71
CA PRO A 643 -27.40 -7.52 22.63
C PRO A 643 -28.64 -6.80 23.22
N PRO A 644 -29.79 -7.48 23.39
CA PRO A 644 -31.05 -6.86 23.85
C PRO A 644 -30.93 -6.13 25.20
N ASP A 645 -29.97 -6.55 26.05
CA ASP A 645 -29.71 -5.96 27.36
C ASP A 645 -29.07 -4.56 27.27
N LEU A 646 -28.38 -4.26 26.16
CA LEU A 646 -27.63 -3.03 25.99
C LEU A 646 -28.43 -1.94 25.27
N ALA A 647 -29.07 -2.29 24.14
CA ALA A 647 -29.81 -1.34 23.32
C ALA A 647 -30.97 -2.02 22.58
N GLY A 648 -31.95 -1.21 22.16
CA GLY A 648 -33.09 -1.68 21.37
C GLY A 648 -32.75 -1.97 19.90
N PRO A 649 -33.75 -2.36 19.10
CA PRO A 649 -33.59 -2.61 17.67
C PRO A 649 -33.04 -1.39 16.93
N THR A 650 -32.20 -1.64 15.93
CA THR A 650 -31.63 -0.61 15.07
C THR A 650 -32.31 -0.64 13.70
N LEU A 651 -32.74 0.52 13.24
CA LEU A 651 -33.29 0.72 11.90
C LEU A 651 -32.20 1.28 10.99
N LEU A 652 -31.90 0.55 9.92
CA LEU A 652 -30.99 0.94 8.85
C LEU A 652 -31.81 1.29 7.61
N VAL A 653 -31.53 2.44 7.00
CA VAL A 653 -32.20 2.92 5.80
C VAL A 653 -31.15 3.29 4.76
N ALA A 654 -31.10 2.54 3.67
CA ALA A 654 -30.23 2.84 2.53
C ALA A 654 -30.91 3.84 1.60
N MET A 655 -30.21 4.89 1.24
CA MET A 655 -30.66 6.01 0.42
C MET A 655 -30.19 5.84 -1.03
N GLU A 656 -30.79 6.60 -1.96
CA GLU A 656 -30.41 6.57 -3.38
C GLU A 656 -29.00 7.09 -3.69
N ASP A 657 -28.44 7.91 -2.81
CA ASP A 657 -27.11 8.53 -2.93
C ASP A 657 -25.98 7.69 -2.29
N GLY A 658 -26.29 6.44 -1.89
CA GLY A 658 -25.35 5.54 -1.23
C GLY A 658 -25.10 5.82 0.26
N ASN A 659 -25.87 6.74 0.86
CA ASN A 659 -25.89 6.93 2.30
C ASN A 659 -26.73 5.85 3.00
N VAL A 660 -26.28 5.39 4.16
CA VAL A 660 -27.04 4.55 5.07
C VAL A 660 -27.31 5.35 6.34
N VAL A 661 -28.58 5.65 6.57
CA VAL A 661 -29.05 6.33 7.78
C VAL A 661 -29.43 5.29 8.81
N THR A 662 -28.91 5.46 10.02
CA THR A 662 -29.07 4.55 11.14
C THR A 662 -29.82 5.24 12.25
N PHE A 663 -30.77 4.51 12.84
CA PHE A 663 -31.61 4.99 13.93
C PHE A 663 -31.74 3.94 15.02
N ASN A 664 -31.78 4.37 16.27
CA ASN A 664 -32.12 3.52 17.41
C ASN A 664 -33.63 3.58 17.67
N VAL A 665 -34.28 2.42 17.72
CA VAL A 665 -35.72 2.28 17.91
C VAL A 665 -36.02 1.82 19.33
N SER A 666 -36.79 2.62 20.08
CA SER A 666 -37.22 2.23 21.42
C SER A 666 -38.25 1.10 21.37
N VAL A 667 -38.01 0.01 22.10
CA VAL A 667 -38.98 -1.09 22.28
C VAL A 667 -40.28 -0.60 22.94
N ARG A 668 -40.20 0.47 23.75
CA ARG A 668 -41.37 1.09 24.40
C ARG A 668 -41.80 2.31 23.61
N GLY A 669 -42.81 2.15 22.77
CA GLY A 669 -43.44 3.23 22.00
C GLY A 669 -42.90 3.43 20.58
N PHE A 670 -41.88 2.67 20.16
CA PHE A 670 -41.33 2.68 18.79
C PHE A 670 -40.90 4.05 18.27
N SER A 671 -40.49 4.94 19.18
CA SER A 671 -39.90 6.21 18.80
C SER A 671 -38.52 5.99 18.18
N VAL A 672 -38.28 6.68 17.08
CA VAL A 672 -37.00 6.72 16.37
C VAL A 672 -36.10 7.79 16.99
N SER A 673 -34.83 7.46 17.26
CA SER A 673 -33.87 8.39 17.87
C SER A 673 -32.44 8.09 17.40
N GLY A 674 -31.49 8.99 17.67
CA GLY A 674 -30.07 8.73 17.39
C GLY A 674 -29.74 8.60 15.89
N ARG A 675 -30.29 9.49 15.06
CA ARG A 675 -30.00 9.59 13.62
C ARG A 675 -28.49 9.71 13.40
N LYS A 676 -27.93 8.81 12.62
CA LYS A 676 -26.54 8.86 12.12
C LYS A 676 -26.54 8.55 10.64
N SER A 677 -25.78 9.28 9.84
CA SER A 677 -25.68 9.06 8.39
C SER A 677 -24.25 8.72 7.99
N VAL A 678 -24.08 7.59 7.31
CA VAL A 678 -22.77 7.09 6.85
C VAL A 678 -22.81 6.87 5.35
N THR A 679 -21.77 7.25 4.62
CA THR A 679 -21.68 6.98 3.18
C THR A 679 -20.88 5.72 2.90
N LEU A 680 -21.51 4.73 2.25
CA LEU A 680 -20.85 3.46 1.90
C LEU A 680 -20.46 3.37 0.41
N GLY A 681 -21.02 4.20 -0.45
CA GLY A 681 -20.74 4.20 -1.89
C GLY A 681 -21.47 5.33 -2.62
N SER A 682 -21.41 5.32 -3.95
CA SER A 682 -22.15 6.26 -4.81
C SER A 682 -23.53 5.74 -5.23
N SER A 683 -23.69 4.40 -5.26
CA SER A 683 -24.92 3.69 -5.62
C SER A 683 -25.72 3.27 -4.38
N PRO A 684 -27.05 3.08 -4.50
CA PRO A 684 -27.88 2.67 -3.37
C PRO A 684 -27.45 1.32 -2.82
N ALA A 685 -27.19 1.29 -1.51
CA ALA A 685 -26.84 0.06 -0.81
C ALA A 685 -28.06 -0.87 -0.70
N ARG A 686 -27.81 -2.18 -0.82
CA ARG A 686 -28.78 -3.20 -0.42
C ARG A 686 -28.34 -3.84 0.88
N LEU A 687 -29.28 -4.07 1.78
CA LEU A 687 -29.05 -4.50 3.15
C LEU A 687 -29.45 -5.98 3.29
N HIS A 688 -28.45 -6.86 3.35
CA HIS A 688 -28.68 -8.29 3.55
C HIS A 688 -28.48 -8.65 5.03
N VAL A 689 -29.52 -9.19 5.67
CA VAL A 689 -29.47 -9.54 7.10
C VAL A 689 -28.82 -10.91 7.28
N LEU A 690 -27.77 -10.98 8.10
CA LEU A 690 -27.02 -12.18 8.48
C LEU A 690 -27.29 -12.49 9.97
N PRO A 691 -28.19 -13.42 10.29
CA PRO A 691 -28.52 -13.77 11.67
C PRO A 691 -27.37 -14.51 12.36
N GLN A 692 -27.21 -14.28 13.66
CA GLN A 692 -26.31 -15.04 14.53
C GLN A 692 -27.09 -15.83 15.58
N ASP A 693 -26.42 -16.75 16.27
CA ASP A 693 -27.03 -17.62 17.28
C ASP A 693 -27.49 -16.88 18.56
N ASN A 694 -26.96 -15.67 18.81
CA ASN A 694 -27.18 -14.91 20.05
C ASN A 694 -28.35 -13.90 19.97
N ASP A 695 -29.35 -14.14 19.12
CA ASP A 695 -30.44 -13.21 18.79
C ASP A 695 -29.98 -11.86 18.22
N THR A 696 -28.68 -11.72 17.91
CA THR A 696 -28.08 -10.59 17.21
C THR A 696 -28.04 -10.85 15.70
N CYS A 697 -28.01 -9.79 14.91
CA CYS A 697 -27.88 -9.86 13.47
C CYS A 697 -26.76 -8.93 12.99
N ASN A 698 -25.92 -9.42 12.09
CA ASN A 698 -25.06 -8.55 11.28
C ASN A 698 -25.81 -8.17 10.00
N VAL A 699 -25.41 -7.06 9.37
CA VAL A 699 -25.99 -6.62 8.10
C VAL A 699 -24.88 -6.42 7.09
N PHE A 700 -24.98 -7.12 5.97
CA PHE A 700 -24.05 -6.98 4.86
C PHE A 700 -24.64 -5.97 3.87
N ALA A 701 -23.98 -4.83 3.71
CA ALA A 701 -24.38 -3.76 2.80
C ALA A 701 -23.62 -3.91 1.47
N THR A 702 -24.32 -4.22 0.39
CA THR A 702 -23.72 -4.32 -0.96
C THR A 702 -23.84 -3.01 -1.72
N THR A 703 -22.70 -2.44 -2.10
CA THR A 703 -22.51 -1.27 -3.00
C THR A 703 -21.28 -1.54 -3.88
N GLU A 704 -20.76 -0.54 -4.59
CA GLU A 704 -19.42 -0.58 -5.22
C GLU A 704 -18.30 -0.99 -4.22
N HIS A 705 -18.52 -0.72 -2.93
CA HIS A 705 -17.64 -1.07 -1.83
C HIS A 705 -18.45 -1.76 -0.72
N ALA A 706 -18.59 -3.07 -0.84
CA ALA A 706 -19.33 -3.87 0.14
C ALA A 706 -18.81 -3.67 1.56
N SER A 707 -19.73 -3.54 2.53
CA SER A 707 -19.42 -3.27 3.93
C SER A 707 -20.24 -4.15 4.87
N LEU A 708 -19.61 -4.69 5.91
CA LEU A 708 -20.25 -5.44 6.98
C LEU A 708 -20.55 -4.51 8.15
N ILE A 709 -21.81 -4.45 8.55
CA ILE A 709 -22.33 -3.68 9.68
C ILE A 709 -22.61 -4.63 10.83
N TYR A 710 -21.95 -4.43 11.96
CA TYR A 710 -22.12 -5.26 13.15
C TYR A 710 -21.91 -4.45 14.42
N SER A 711 -22.27 -5.02 15.56
CA SER A 711 -21.94 -4.42 16.85
C SER A 711 -20.65 -4.99 17.43
N ALA A 712 -19.76 -4.11 17.87
CA ALA A 712 -18.62 -4.43 18.71
C ALA A 712 -18.52 -3.41 19.86
N GLU A 713 -18.25 -3.88 21.08
CA GLU A 713 -18.04 -3.02 22.27
C GLU A 713 -19.16 -2.00 22.53
N GLY A 714 -20.40 -2.36 22.20
CA GLY A 714 -21.56 -1.48 22.37
C GLY A 714 -21.65 -0.32 21.38
N ARG A 715 -20.85 -0.34 20.30
CA ARG A 715 -20.94 0.58 19.15
C ARG A 715 -21.30 -0.19 17.88
N ILE A 716 -21.90 0.52 16.92
CA ILE A 716 -22.15 0.00 15.57
C ILE A 716 -20.90 0.32 14.75
N VAL A 717 -20.33 -0.70 14.13
CA VAL A 717 -19.13 -0.61 13.30
C VAL A 717 -19.51 -0.94 11.85
N TYR A 718 -18.92 -0.19 10.91
CA TYR A 718 -19.02 -0.46 9.48
C TYR A 718 -17.63 -0.83 8.97
N SER A 719 -17.40 -2.12 8.74
CA SER A 719 -16.12 -2.59 8.21
C SER A 719 -16.24 -2.86 6.72
N ALA A 720 -15.36 -2.27 5.91
CA ALA A 720 -15.29 -2.61 4.50
C ALA A 720 -14.95 -4.10 4.31
N THR A 721 -15.35 -4.70 3.21
CA THR A 721 -15.07 -6.12 2.90
C THR A 721 -14.26 -6.26 1.61
N THR A 722 -13.74 -7.45 1.32
CA THR A 722 -13.01 -7.74 0.07
C THR A 722 -13.92 -8.03 -1.13
N ALA A 723 -15.23 -8.20 -0.94
CA ALA A 723 -16.17 -8.46 -2.01
C ALA A 723 -16.60 -7.18 -2.74
N ASP A 724 -15.65 -6.61 -3.48
CA ASP A 724 -15.96 -5.58 -4.46
C ASP A 724 -16.99 -6.14 -5.48
N ASP A 725 -17.97 -5.33 -5.87
CA ASP A 725 -19.04 -5.66 -6.84
C ASP A 725 -20.01 -6.80 -6.43
N ALA A 726 -20.11 -7.10 -5.13
CA ALA A 726 -21.16 -7.97 -4.61
C ALA A 726 -22.55 -7.37 -4.84
N THR A 727 -23.52 -8.18 -5.29
CA THR A 727 -24.89 -7.73 -5.57
C THR A 727 -25.92 -8.29 -4.59
N TYR A 728 -25.77 -9.55 -4.19
CA TYR A 728 -26.62 -10.25 -3.22
C TYR A 728 -25.80 -11.14 -2.31
N VAL A 729 -26.21 -11.21 -1.05
CA VAL A 729 -25.54 -12.03 -0.03
C VAL A 729 -26.59 -12.77 0.78
N ALA A 730 -26.37 -14.06 1.03
CA ALA A 730 -27.26 -14.87 1.85
C ALA A 730 -26.49 -15.76 2.83
N PRO A 731 -26.97 -15.91 4.09
CA PRO A 731 -26.34 -16.79 5.07
C PRO A 731 -26.53 -18.25 4.67
N PHE A 732 -25.44 -19.03 4.64
CA PHE A 732 -25.46 -20.43 4.22
C PHE A 732 -24.65 -21.31 5.17
N ASP A 733 -25.32 -21.76 6.23
CA ASP A 733 -24.76 -22.76 7.16
C ASP A 733 -25.21 -24.16 6.75
N SER A 734 -24.30 -24.91 6.12
CA SER A 734 -24.52 -26.29 5.67
C SER A 734 -23.63 -27.28 6.43
N GLU A 735 -23.88 -28.58 6.29
CA GLU A 735 -23.02 -29.60 6.92
C GLU A 735 -21.63 -29.67 6.27
N ALA A 736 -21.54 -29.48 4.95
CA ALA A 736 -20.28 -29.48 4.22
C ALA A 736 -19.50 -28.17 4.40
N PHE A 737 -20.22 -27.05 4.51
CA PHE A 737 -19.67 -25.70 4.61
C PHE A 737 -20.35 -24.98 5.79
N PRO A 738 -19.81 -25.14 7.01
CA PRO A 738 -20.36 -24.52 8.21
C PRO A 738 -20.00 -23.02 8.28
N ASP A 739 -20.91 -22.21 8.82
CA ASP A 739 -20.73 -20.75 9.00
C ASP A 739 -20.36 -19.97 7.71
N SER A 740 -20.69 -20.52 6.53
CA SER A 740 -20.39 -19.90 5.24
C SER A 740 -21.48 -18.94 4.80
N VAL A 741 -21.14 -18.11 3.82
CA VAL A 741 -22.02 -17.11 3.21
C VAL A 741 -21.90 -17.25 1.70
N ILE A 742 -23.04 -17.13 1.01
CA ILE A 742 -23.07 -17.15 -0.44
C ILE A 742 -23.20 -15.73 -0.95
N LEU A 743 -22.31 -15.37 -1.87
CA LEU A 743 -22.20 -14.05 -2.44
C LEU A 743 -22.34 -14.14 -3.97
N SER A 744 -23.28 -13.41 -4.54
CA SER A 744 -23.35 -13.24 -6.00
C SER A 744 -22.68 -11.95 -6.40
N THR A 745 -21.95 -12.00 -7.49
CA THR A 745 -21.54 -10.85 -8.29
C THR A 745 -22.33 -10.85 -9.60
N ASP A 746 -22.09 -9.88 -10.48
CA ASP A 746 -22.64 -9.91 -11.84
C ASP A 746 -22.06 -11.05 -12.70
N ARG A 747 -20.85 -11.55 -12.36
CA ARG A 747 -20.08 -12.48 -13.19
C ARG A 747 -20.12 -13.93 -12.73
N HIS A 748 -20.23 -14.17 -11.43
CA HIS A 748 -20.14 -15.50 -10.83
C HIS A 748 -20.72 -15.47 -9.40
N VAL A 749 -21.08 -16.65 -8.88
CA VAL A 749 -21.50 -16.86 -7.49
C VAL A 749 -20.35 -17.48 -6.70
N ARG A 750 -20.08 -16.99 -5.50
CA ARG A 750 -19.02 -17.48 -4.61
C ARG A 750 -19.59 -18.01 -3.31
N LEU A 751 -18.96 -19.05 -2.80
CA LEU A 751 -19.11 -19.51 -1.43
C LEU A 751 -17.92 -19.00 -0.64
N CYS A 752 -18.19 -18.22 0.40
CA CYS A 752 -17.16 -17.51 1.15
C CYS A 752 -17.33 -17.72 2.66
N HIS A 753 -16.22 -17.73 3.40
CA HIS A 753 -16.22 -17.57 4.85
C HIS A 753 -15.91 -16.11 5.21
N ILE A 754 -16.61 -15.57 6.22
CA ILE A 754 -16.34 -14.22 6.75
C ILE A 754 -15.26 -14.35 7.82
N ASP A 755 -14.09 -13.77 7.57
CA ASP A 755 -13.03 -13.72 8.57
C ASP A 755 -13.46 -12.88 9.79
N LYS A 756 -13.02 -13.29 10.98
CA LYS A 756 -13.27 -12.55 12.23
C LYS A 756 -12.20 -11.49 12.46
N GLU A 757 -11.01 -11.66 11.88
CA GLU A 757 -9.93 -10.68 11.97
C GLU A 757 -10.10 -9.56 10.93
N ARG A 758 -9.72 -8.34 11.33
CA ARG A 758 -9.64 -7.22 10.40
C ARG A 758 -8.26 -7.20 9.76
N LEU A 759 -8.24 -7.11 8.44
CA LEU A 759 -7.04 -7.02 7.63
C LEU A 759 -7.00 -5.68 6.89
N THR A 760 -5.80 -5.20 6.60
CA THR A 760 -5.61 -4.02 5.78
C THR A 760 -5.80 -4.38 4.31
N HIS A 761 -6.78 -3.77 3.66
CA HIS A 761 -7.02 -3.92 2.23
C HIS A 761 -6.47 -2.73 1.46
N VAL A 762 -5.70 -3.03 0.42
CA VAL A 762 -5.13 -2.04 -0.48
C VAL A 762 -5.76 -2.17 -1.86
N LYS A 763 -6.46 -1.12 -2.29
CA LYS A 763 -7.01 -1.01 -3.65
C LYS A 763 -6.14 -0.07 -4.48
N ALA A 764 -5.68 -0.56 -5.62
CA ALA A 764 -4.80 0.17 -6.52
C ALA A 764 -5.56 0.78 -7.70
N LEU A 765 -5.28 2.04 -7.99
CA LEU A 765 -5.79 2.75 -9.16
C LEU A 765 -4.61 3.26 -9.97
N PRO A 766 -4.34 2.67 -11.16
CA PRO A 766 -3.21 3.07 -11.98
C PRO A 766 -3.44 4.46 -12.56
N MET A 767 -2.60 5.42 -12.18
CA MET A 767 -2.63 6.80 -12.71
C MET A 767 -1.71 6.96 -13.93
N GLN A 768 -0.68 6.12 -14.03
CA GLN A 768 0.37 6.17 -15.06
C GLN A 768 1.19 7.47 -15.07
N GLU A 769 1.20 8.15 -13.94
CA GLU A 769 1.97 9.37 -13.66
C GLU A 769 2.25 9.45 -12.16
N THR A 770 3.32 10.14 -11.77
CA THR A 770 3.67 10.32 -10.37
C THR A 770 2.65 11.23 -9.69
N VAL A 771 1.91 10.72 -8.71
CA VAL A 771 1.09 11.55 -7.82
C VAL A 771 1.99 12.09 -6.70
N ARG A 772 2.48 13.32 -6.85
CA ARG A 772 3.46 13.92 -5.93
C ARG A 772 2.83 14.50 -4.67
N ARG A 773 1.61 15.03 -4.79
CA ARG A 773 0.87 15.67 -3.68
C ARG A 773 -0.61 15.33 -3.73
N VAL A 774 -1.20 15.13 -2.56
CA VAL A 774 -2.62 14.75 -2.40
C VAL A 774 -3.26 15.66 -1.36
N ALA A 775 -4.34 16.34 -1.73
CA ALA A 775 -5.15 17.15 -0.81
C ALA A 775 -6.62 16.73 -0.89
N TYR A 776 -7.25 16.49 0.26
CA TYR A 776 -8.67 16.12 0.35
C TYR A 776 -9.55 17.33 0.71
N SER A 777 -10.65 17.48 -0.01
CA SER A 777 -11.67 18.52 0.20
C SER A 777 -13.02 17.86 0.53
N PRO A 778 -13.42 17.84 1.81
CA PRO A 778 -14.70 17.26 2.23
C PRO A 778 -15.91 18.00 1.64
N GLY A 779 -15.86 19.33 1.55
CA GLY A 779 -16.97 20.13 1.00
C GLY A 779 -17.21 19.86 -0.48
N LEU A 780 -16.14 19.77 -1.28
CA LEU A 780 -16.19 19.43 -2.70
C LEU A 780 -16.31 17.92 -2.99
N LYS A 781 -16.18 17.05 -1.97
CA LYS A 781 -16.16 15.58 -2.11
C LYS A 781 -15.15 15.10 -3.16
N ALA A 782 -13.97 15.71 -3.17
CA ALA A 782 -12.95 15.49 -4.19
C ALA A 782 -11.54 15.61 -3.65
N PHE A 783 -10.61 14.94 -4.33
CA PHE A 783 -9.18 15.07 -4.13
C PHE A 783 -8.57 16.01 -5.19
N GLY A 784 -7.73 16.92 -4.74
CA GLY A 784 -6.81 17.69 -5.58
C GLY A 784 -5.45 16.99 -5.64
N LEU A 785 -5.04 16.55 -6.82
CA LEU A 785 -3.80 15.82 -7.06
C LEU A 785 -2.80 16.69 -7.84
N GLY A 786 -1.56 16.75 -7.34
CA GLY A 786 -0.42 17.28 -8.10
C GLY A 786 0.33 16.15 -8.79
N CYS A 787 0.23 16.07 -10.12
CA CYS A 787 0.76 14.98 -10.92
C CYS A 787 1.95 15.40 -11.78
N ILE A 788 2.94 14.50 -11.93
CA ILE A 788 4.09 14.66 -12.82
C ILE A 788 4.14 13.46 -13.76
N LYS A 789 4.12 13.74 -15.06
CA LYS A 789 4.20 12.73 -16.11
C LYS A 789 5.52 12.87 -16.86
N LYS A 790 6.24 11.76 -17.02
CA LYS A 790 7.48 11.65 -17.80
C LYS A 790 7.23 10.71 -18.98
N GLU A 791 7.38 11.21 -20.20
CA GLU A 791 7.18 10.43 -21.43
C GLU A 791 8.33 10.64 -22.41
N LEU A 792 8.70 9.57 -23.13
CA LEU A 792 9.56 9.67 -24.30
C LEU A 792 8.72 9.97 -25.55
N ARG A 793 8.92 11.14 -26.17
CA ARG A 793 8.32 11.50 -27.45
C ARG A 793 9.44 11.71 -28.47
N GLN A 794 9.45 10.94 -29.55
CA GLN A 794 10.50 11.00 -30.58
C GLN A 794 11.94 10.88 -30.01
N ASN A 795 12.12 10.06 -28.96
CA ASN A 795 13.36 9.88 -28.19
C ASN A 795 13.82 11.10 -27.38
N GLU A 796 12.96 12.10 -27.19
CA GLU A 796 13.18 13.20 -26.24
C GLU A 796 12.31 12.98 -24.99
N GLU A 797 12.89 13.27 -23.83
CA GLU A 797 12.18 13.21 -22.56
C GLU A 797 11.32 14.48 -22.39
N VAL A 798 10.00 14.29 -22.35
CA VAL A 798 9.03 15.35 -22.10
C VAL A 798 8.42 15.14 -20.73
N ILE A 799 8.63 16.12 -19.85
CA ILE A 799 8.03 16.16 -18.51
C ILE A 799 6.84 17.13 -18.55
N THR A 800 5.70 16.71 -18.01
CA THR A 800 4.49 17.55 -17.92
C THR A 800 3.97 17.50 -16.48
N SER A 801 3.71 18.67 -15.91
CA SER A 801 3.15 18.82 -14.56
C SER A 801 1.70 19.29 -14.66
N THR A 802 0.80 18.67 -13.90
CA THR A 802 -0.64 18.96 -13.94
C THR A 802 -1.27 18.95 -12.54
N PHE A 803 -2.34 19.71 -12.37
CA PHE A 803 -3.26 19.58 -11.25
C PHE A 803 -4.56 18.92 -11.71
N LYS A 804 -5.01 17.89 -10.99
CA LYS A 804 -6.21 17.11 -11.34
C LYS A 804 -7.17 17.06 -10.17
N LEU A 805 -8.45 17.21 -10.46
CA LEU A 805 -9.52 16.90 -9.50
C LEU A 805 -9.95 15.46 -9.72
N VAL A 806 -10.19 14.74 -8.64
CA VAL A 806 -10.54 13.32 -8.66
C VAL A 806 -11.63 13.05 -7.63
N ASP A 807 -12.60 12.22 -7.98
CA ASP A 807 -13.72 11.86 -7.09
C ASP A 807 -13.25 11.10 -5.83
N GLU A 808 -13.97 11.24 -4.71
CA GLU A 808 -13.56 10.63 -3.45
C GLU A 808 -13.81 9.11 -3.35
N ILE A 809 -14.79 8.58 -4.09
CA ILE A 809 -15.22 7.17 -3.96
C ILE A 809 -14.51 6.32 -5.02
N VAL A 810 -14.76 6.65 -6.28
CA VAL A 810 -14.30 5.87 -7.45
C VAL A 810 -12.90 6.30 -7.89
N PHE A 811 -12.48 7.50 -7.48
CA PHE A 811 -11.26 8.15 -7.96
C PHE A 811 -11.20 8.36 -9.47
N GLN A 812 -12.35 8.63 -10.07
CA GLN A 812 -12.42 9.06 -11.45
C GLN A 812 -12.00 10.53 -11.58
N GLU A 813 -11.29 10.87 -12.65
CA GLU A 813 -10.92 12.25 -12.96
C GLU A 813 -12.17 13.13 -13.15
N LEU A 814 -12.24 14.21 -12.38
CA LEU A 814 -13.29 15.21 -12.41
C LEU A 814 -12.81 16.39 -13.26
N GLY A 815 -13.52 16.66 -14.34
CA GLY A 815 -13.21 17.75 -15.25
C GLY A 815 -11.90 17.58 -16.00
N LYS A 816 -11.39 18.70 -16.55
CA LYS A 816 -10.15 18.72 -17.33
C LYS A 816 -8.93 19.00 -16.43
N PRO A 817 -7.80 18.32 -16.65
CA PRO A 817 -6.56 18.64 -15.94
C PRO A 817 -6.11 20.07 -16.19
N PHE A 818 -5.73 20.76 -15.13
CA PHE A 818 -5.10 22.06 -15.20
C PHE A 818 -3.59 21.86 -15.45
N VAL A 819 -3.13 22.18 -16.66
CA VAL A 819 -1.72 22.03 -17.06
C VAL A 819 -0.91 23.22 -16.55
N LEU A 820 0.26 22.96 -15.99
CA LEU A 820 1.20 23.98 -15.51
C LEU A 820 2.22 24.29 -16.61
N ASP A 821 1.96 25.31 -17.43
CA ASP A 821 2.77 25.65 -18.61
C ASP A 821 3.05 27.16 -18.77
N ALA A 822 3.15 27.90 -17.67
CA ALA A 822 3.20 29.37 -17.74
C ALA A 822 4.49 29.98 -18.32
N SER A 823 5.54 29.19 -18.54
CA SER A 823 6.85 29.66 -19.00
C SER A 823 7.48 28.75 -20.05
N ALA A 824 8.56 29.21 -20.68
CA ALA A 824 9.38 28.40 -21.57
C ALA A 824 10.18 27.30 -20.83
N SER A 825 10.45 27.50 -19.54
CA SER A 825 11.10 26.53 -18.66
C SER A 825 10.10 25.56 -18.02
N LEU A 826 10.58 24.38 -17.62
CA LEU A 826 9.75 23.32 -17.04
C LEU A 826 9.21 23.74 -15.67
N GLU A 827 7.88 23.84 -15.56
CA GLU A 827 7.19 24.10 -14.29
C GLU A 827 6.83 22.79 -13.59
N MET A 828 7.21 22.68 -12.31
CA MET A 828 6.96 21.50 -11.47
C MET A 828 6.06 21.84 -10.30
N VAL A 829 5.09 20.97 -10.03
CA VAL A 829 4.28 21.01 -8.81
C VAL A 829 5.09 20.54 -7.61
N GLU A 830 5.14 21.35 -6.56
CA GLU A 830 5.91 21.07 -5.34
C GLU A 830 5.01 20.81 -4.13
N CYS A 831 3.92 21.57 -4.01
CA CYS A 831 2.93 21.42 -2.95
C CYS A 831 1.50 21.69 -3.47
N VAL A 832 0.54 20.96 -2.90
CA VAL A 832 -0.89 21.15 -3.11
C VAL A 832 -1.52 21.08 -1.72
N MET A 833 -2.36 22.05 -1.40
CA MET A 833 -3.10 22.07 -0.14
C MET A 833 -4.52 22.59 -0.37
N ARG A 834 -5.42 22.19 0.53
CA ARG A 834 -6.79 22.70 0.61
C ARG A 834 -6.84 23.75 1.72
N ALA A 835 -7.53 24.86 1.46
CA ALA A 835 -7.78 25.91 2.44
C ALA A 835 -9.24 26.38 2.35
N GLU A 836 -9.83 26.71 3.48
CA GLU A 836 -11.05 27.51 3.51
C GLU A 836 -10.63 28.98 3.59
N LEU A 837 -10.85 29.71 2.50
CA LEU A 837 -10.47 31.12 2.37
C LEU A 837 -11.72 31.97 2.20
N LEU A 838 -11.67 33.22 2.66
CA LEU A 838 -12.76 34.17 2.46
C LEU A 838 -12.91 34.48 0.96
N ASP A 839 -14.11 34.27 0.46
CA ASP A 839 -14.50 34.62 -0.91
C ASP A 839 -14.83 36.12 -1.04
N SER A 840 -15.13 36.55 -2.26
CA SER A 840 -15.52 37.96 -2.53
C SER A 840 -16.81 38.43 -1.82
N SER A 841 -17.62 37.51 -1.26
CA SER A 841 -18.79 37.81 -0.44
C SER A 841 -18.49 37.85 1.06
N GLY A 842 -17.27 37.48 1.46
CA GLY A 842 -16.85 37.33 2.85
C GLY A 842 -17.28 36.01 3.49
N ALA A 843 -17.73 35.03 2.70
CA ALA A 843 -18.02 33.68 3.16
C ALA A 843 -16.77 32.79 3.02
N LEU A 844 -16.61 31.82 3.91
CA LEU A 844 -15.55 30.82 3.77
C LEU A 844 -15.89 29.87 2.63
N ALA A 845 -14.95 29.72 1.70
CA ALA A 845 -15.09 28.83 0.57
C ALA A 845 -13.83 27.98 0.40
N GLU A 846 -14.02 26.70 0.05
CA GLU A 846 -12.89 25.80 -0.19
C GLU A 846 -12.13 26.22 -1.46
N ARG A 847 -10.81 26.32 -1.35
CA ARG A 847 -9.86 26.68 -2.41
C ARG A 847 -8.69 25.71 -2.39
N PHE A 848 -8.15 25.40 -3.57
CA PHE A 848 -6.89 24.68 -3.69
C PHE A 848 -5.76 25.67 -3.90
N VAL A 849 -4.73 25.60 -3.06
CA VAL A 849 -3.52 26.43 -3.20
C VAL A 849 -2.36 25.54 -3.62
N ILE A 850 -1.70 25.93 -4.71
CA ILE A 850 -0.63 25.15 -5.34
C ILE A 850 0.64 25.99 -5.35
N GLY A 851 1.74 25.40 -4.87
CA GLY A 851 3.07 25.99 -5.00
C GLY A 851 3.86 25.25 -6.06
N THR A 852 4.49 26.02 -6.94
CA THR A 852 5.29 25.48 -8.06
C THR A 852 6.73 25.99 -8.04
N SER A 853 7.57 25.34 -8.84
CA SER A 853 8.94 25.76 -9.11
C SER A 853 9.25 25.67 -10.60
N PHE A 854 10.03 26.62 -11.11
CA PHE A 854 10.55 26.59 -12.47
C PHE A 854 11.96 26.00 -12.45
N ILE A 855 12.17 24.92 -13.21
CA ILE A 855 13.48 24.32 -13.45
C ILE A 855 14.10 25.03 -14.64
N ALA A 856 15.12 25.85 -14.40
CA ALA A 856 15.94 26.46 -15.44
C ALA A 856 17.34 25.82 -15.42
N ASP A 857 17.96 25.71 -16.59
CA ASP A 857 19.37 25.30 -16.69
C ASP A 857 20.24 26.40 -16.06
N ASP A 858 21.17 26.00 -15.17
CA ASP A 858 22.01 26.90 -14.36
C ASP A 858 22.75 27.97 -15.20
N ASP A 859 22.96 27.75 -16.50
CA ASP A 859 23.64 28.64 -17.44
C ASP A 859 22.77 29.81 -17.97
N THR A 860 21.46 29.85 -17.67
CA THR A 860 20.50 30.84 -18.23
C THR A 860 19.85 31.76 -17.21
N VAL A 861 20.35 31.81 -15.97
CA VAL A 861 19.70 32.60 -14.90
C VAL A 861 20.01 34.10 -15.04
N GLU A 862 19.07 34.87 -15.59
CA GLU A 862 19.09 36.34 -15.50
C GLU A 862 18.70 36.81 -14.08
N ASP A 863 19.33 37.89 -13.61
CA ASP A 863 19.05 38.52 -12.31
C ASP A 863 17.64 39.16 -12.33
N GLY A 864 16.63 38.40 -11.91
CA GLY A 864 15.23 38.85 -11.91
C GLY A 864 14.20 37.76 -12.20
N ASP A 865 14.63 36.56 -12.59
CA ASP A 865 13.72 35.51 -13.01
C ASP A 865 12.84 34.94 -11.90
N THR A 866 11.59 34.66 -12.30
CA THR A 866 10.61 33.98 -11.45
C THR A 866 11.05 32.52 -11.30
N ARG A 867 11.32 32.08 -10.06
CA ARG A 867 11.78 30.71 -9.77
C ARG A 867 10.66 29.78 -9.30
N GLY A 868 9.47 30.32 -9.07
CA GLY A 868 8.26 29.57 -8.74
C GLY A 868 7.06 30.51 -8.65
N ARG A 869 5.87 29.96 -8.43
CA ARG A 869 4.65 30.76 -8.19
C ARG A 869 3.70 30.07 -7.23
N ILE A 870 2.77 30.85 -6.70
CA ILE A 870 1.61 30.36 -5.92
C ILE A 870 0.37 30.56 -6.78
N LEU A 871 -0.40 29.49 -6.94
CA LEU A 871 -1.69 29.50 -7.61
C LEU A 871 -2.79 29.27 -6.57
N VAL A 872 -3.87 30.04 -6.65
CA VAL A 872 -5.11 29.77 -5.92
C VAL A 872 -6.16 29.40 -6.95
N LEU A 873 -6.70 28.20 -6.84
CA LEU A 873 -7.71 27.65 -7.75
C LEU A 873 -9.07 27.54 -7.03
N GLY A 874 -10.12 27.95 -7.74
CA GLY A 874 -11.51 27.65 -7.40
C GLY A 874 -12.00 26.45 -8.19
N VAL A 875 -13.10 25.85 -7.73
CA VAL A 875 -13.81 24.78 -8.44
C VAL A 875 -15.21 25.27 -8.76
N ASP A 876 -15.65 25.15 -10.01
CA ASP A 876 -16.99 25.55 -10.44
C ASP A 876 -18.03 24.42 -10.24
N GLU A 877 -19.29 24.72 -10.56
CA GLU A 877 -20.40 23.76 -10.45
C GLU A 877 -20.23 22.54 -11.38
N ASP A 878 -19.52 22.72 -12.50
CA ASP A 878 -19.17 21.67 -13.46
C ASP A 878 -17.92 20.85 -13.05
N ARG A 879 -17.46 21.02 -11.79
CA ARG A 879 -16.28 20.39 -11.20
C ARG A 879 -14.99 20.64 -11.99
N GLN A 880 -14.86 21.79 -12.64
CA GLN A 880 -13.64 22.26 -13.29
C GLN A 880 -12.85 23.17 -12.37
N ALA A 881 -11.53 22.97 -12.34
CA ALA A 881 -10.61 23.88 -11.67
C ALA A 881 -10.35 25.12 -12.54
N TYR A 882 -10.52 26.32 -11.97
CA TYR A 882 -10.18 27.58 -12.61
C TYR A 882 -9.25 28.43 -11.74
N GLN A 883 -8.42 29.25 -12.36
CA GLN A 883 -7.42 30.07 -11.67
C GLN A 883 -8.02 31.38 -11.16
N ILE A 884 -7.83 31.67 -9.87
CA ILE A 884 -8.19 32.95 -9.22
C ILE A 884 -6.96 33.85 -9.05
N VAL A 885 -5.85 33.27 -8.56
CA VAL A 885 -4.60 34.01 -8.31
C VAL A 885 -3.43 33.29 -8.95
N SER A 886 -2.52 34.06 -9.54
CA SER A 886 -1.17 33.61 -9.91
C SER A 886 -0.15 34.63 -9.41
N HIS A 887 0.58 34.29 -8.35
CA HIS A 887 1.55 35.16 -7.71
C HIS A 887 2.98 34.63 -7.91
N ASN A 888 3.79 35.38 -8.66
CA ASN A 888 5.17 35.02 -8.99
C ASN A 888 6.12 35.21 -7.79
N LEU A 889 7.04 34.26 -7.62
CA LEU A 889 8.00 34.21 -6.52
C LEU A 889 9.44 34.19 -7.03
N LYS A 890 10.33 34.74 -6.20
CA LYS A 890 11.79 34.75 -6.44
C LYS A 890 12.48 33.44 -6.03
N GLY A 891 11.72 32.46 -5.53
CA GLY A 891 12.22 31.15 -5.09
C GLY A 891 11.16 30.08 -5.34
N ALA A 892 11.57 28.82 -5.39
CA ALA A 892 10.67 27.68 -5.49
C ALA A 892 9.78 27.59 -4.24
N CYS A 893 8.47 27.41 -4.43
CA CYS A 893 7.51 27.24 -3.35
C CYS A 893 7.42 25.75 -2.97
N ARG A 894 8.11 25.32 -1.91
CA ARG A 894 8.25 23.90 -1.56
C ARG A 894 7.10 23.37 -0.72
N CYS A 895 6.58 24.18 0.18
CA CYS A 895 5.47 23.83 1.03
C CYS A 895 4.58 25.05 1.27
N LEU A 896 3.35 24.77 1.63
CA LEU A 896 2.34 25.76 1.96
C LEU A 896 1.59 25.29 3.20
N GLY A 897 1.11 26.22 3.99
CA GLY A 897 0.21 25.97 5.11
C GLY A 897 -0.75 27.14 5.31
N VAL A 898 -1.84 26.89 6.05
CA VAL A 898 -2.83 27.90 6.44
C VAL A 898 -2.67 28.23 7.90
N MET A 899 -2.75 29.52 8.21
CA MET A 899 -2.76 30.03 9.57
C MET A 899 -3.87 31.08 9.64
N ASP A 900 -5.06 30.66 10.08
CA ASP A 900 -6.29 31.46 10.01
C ASP A 900 -6.50 32.03 8.59
N ASP A 901 -6.59 33.35 8.44
CA ASP A 901 -6.76 34.04 7.15
C ASP A 901 -5.45 34.22 6.36
N TYR A 902 -4.34 33.68 6.86
CA TYR A 902 -3.02 33.85 6.25
C TYR A 902 -2.54 32.55 5.59
N ILE A 903 -1.86 32.71 4.45
CA ILE A 903 -1.17 31.63 3.74
C ILE A 903 0.31 31.73 4.05
N VAL A 904 0.87 30.69 4.65
CA VAL A 904 2.30 30.58 4.92
C VAL A 904 2.94 29.82 3.77
N ALA A 905 3.86 30.46 3.06
CA ALA A 905 4.61 29.87 1.97
C ALA A 905 6.06 29.64 2.38
N GLY A 906 6.49 28.38 2.35
CA GLY A 906 7.89 27.98 2.49
C GLY A 906 8.59 28.06 1.14
N LEU A 907 9.35 29.13 0.93
CA LEU A 907 10.25 29.24 -0.22
C LEU A 907 11.59 28.57 0.11
N SER A 908 12.41 28.34 -0.91
CA SER A 908 13.75 27.73 -0.79
C SER A 908 14.55 28.13 0.46
N LYS A 909 14.67 29.43 0.78
CA LYS A 909 15.43 29.92 1.96
C LYS A 909 14.62 30.80 2.91
N THR A 910 13.33 31.01 2.64
CA THR A 910 12.53 32.00 3.37
C THR A 910 11.11 31.53 3.56
N VAL A 911 10.60 31.64 4.78
CA VAL A 911 9.17 31.50 5.08
C VAL A 911 8.52 32.85 4.93
N VAL A 912 7.43 32.93 4.18
CA VAL A 912 6.70 34.17 3.92
C VAL A 912 5.24 33.99 4.30
N VAL A 913 4.70 34.91 5.08
CA VAL A 913 3.27 34.95 5.42
C VAL A 913 2.59 35.92 4.47
N TYR A 914 1.58 35.44 3.75
CA TYR A 914 0.75 36.19 2.84
C TYR A 914 -0.66 36.36 3.42
N ARG A 915 -1.26 37.52 3.19
CA ARG A 915 -2.71 37.70 3.35
C ARG A 915 -3.36 37.49 2.00
N TYR A 916 -4.43 36.70 1.97
CA TYR A 916 -5.23 36.47 0.78
C TYR A 916 -6.44 37.42 0.77
N ASP A 917 -6.59 38.19 -0.30
CA ASP A 917 -7.74 39.07 -0.50
C ASP A 917 -8.38 38.70 -1.87
N GLU A 918 -9.58 38.10 -1.86
CA GLU A 918 -10.35 37.78 -3.08
C GLU A 918 -11.18 39.00 -3.50
N GLU A 919 -10.87 39.60 -4.65
CA GLU A 919 -11.57 40.79 -5.16
C GLU A 919 -12.82 40.43 -5.96
N THR A 920 -12.74 39.35 -6.76
CA THR A 920 -13.85 38.77 -7.52
C THR A 920 -13.73 37.26 -7.51
N THR A 921 -14.77 36.56 -7.97
CA THR A 921 -14.75 35.08 -8.08
C THR A 921 -13.61 34.55 -8.95
N VAL A 922 -13.02 35.36 -9.82
CA VAL A 922 -11.93 34.97 -10.74
C VAL A 922 -10.64 35.77 -10.54
N SER A 923 -10.58 36.66 -9.56
CA SER A 923 -9.40 37.49 -9.30
C SER A 923 -9.20 37.74 -7.81
N GLY A 924 -7.99 37.49 -7.33
CA GLY A 924 -7.55 37.85 -5.99
C GLY A 924 -6.10 38.33 -5.97
N SER A 925 -5.64 38.76 -4.80
CA SER A 925 -4.27 39.18 -4.59
C SER A 925 -3.67 38.54 -3.34
N LEU A 926 -2.36 38.31 -3.38
CA LEU A 926 -1.58 37.85 -2.22
C LEU A 926 -0.66 38.98 -1.76
N GLN A 927 -0.89 39.48 -0.55
CA GLN A 927 -0.09 40.56 0.03
C GLN A 927 0.91 40.01 1.03
N LYS A 928 2.20 40.28 0.81
CA LYS A 928 3.26 39.86 1.71
C LYS A 928 3.19 40.62 3.03
N VAL A 929 3.02 39.91 4.15
CA VAL A 929 2.87 40.48 5.49
C VAL A 929 4.19 40.42 6.28
N ALA A 930 4.78 39.22 6.39
CA ALA A 930 6.02 38.98 7.12
C ALA A 930 6.91 37.97 6.39
N ALA A 931 8.21 37.98 6.68
CA ALA A 931 9.13 36.97 6.18
C ALA A 931 10.23 36.66 7.20
N TYR A 932 10.62 35.39 7.24
CA TYR A 932 11.71 34.86 8.04
C TYR A 932 12.68 34.12 7.13
N ARG A 933 13.99 34.22 7.40
CA ARG A 933 15.04 33.63 6.57
C ARG A 933 15.71 32.49 7.32
N LEU A 934 15.83 31.35 6.64
CA LEU A 934 16.46 30.15 7.15
C LEU A 934 17.98 30.13 6.91
N ALA A 935 18.64 29.18 7.58
CA ALA A 935 20.06 28.96 7.47
C ALA A 935 20.43 28.26 6.14
N SER A 936 19.75 27.16 5.80
CA SER A 936 20.06 26.37 4.61
C SER A 936 18.90 26.37 3.60
N PHE A 937 18.02 25.37 3.63
CA PHE A 937 16.97 25.13 2.67
C PHE A 937 15.75 24.56 3.38
N LEU A 938 14.56 25.05 3.08
CA LEU A 938 13.33 24.57 3.69
C LEU A 938 12.84 23.28 3.02
N VAL A 939 12.55 22.25 3.83
CA VAL A 939 12.02 20.96 3.34
C VAL A 939 10.52 20.86 3.58
N ASP A 940 10.09 21.11 4.82
CA ASP A 940 8.70 20.95 5.25
C ASP A 940 8.33 21.98 6.32
N LEU A 941 7.04 22.22 6.49
CA LEU A 941 6.52 23.02 7.61
C LEU A 941 5.20 22.45 8.11
N ASP A 942 4.90 22.74 9.37
CA ASP A 942 3.58 22.51 9.95
C ASP A 942 3.21 23.66 10.91
N ILE A 943 1.91 23.89 11.09
CA ILE A 943 1.39 25.11 11.74
C ILE A 943 0.44 24.71 12.87
N SER A 944 0.67 25.31 14.04
CA SER A 944 -0.18 25.14 15.22
C SER A 944 -0.49 26.49 15.84
N GLY A 945 -1.72 26.98 15.62
CA GLY A 945 -2.10 28.36 15.95
C GLY A 945 -1.14 29.36 15.30
N ASN A 946 -0.47 30.19 16.11
CA ASN A 946 0.50 31.18 15.64
C ASN A 946 1.94 30.65 15.52
N LEU A 947 2.20 29.40 15.90
CA LEU A 947 3.52 28.78 15.84
C LEU A 947 3.69 28.00 14.53
N ILE A 948 4.78 28.29 13.83
CA ILE A 948 5.17 27.65 12.59
C ILE A 948 6.41 26.81 12.89
N GLY A 949 6.26 25.49 12.85
CA GLY A 949 7.38 24.56 12.89
C GLY A 949 7.99 24.47 11.50
N VAL A 950 9.24 24.90 11.35
CA VAL A 950 9.94 24.91 10.08
C VAL A 950 11.12 23.95 10.13
N VAL A 951 11.15 23.02 9.19
CA VAL A 951 12.23 22.06 9.04
C VAL A 951 13.16 22.48 7.90
N ASP A 952 14.44 22.52 8.24
CA ASP A 952 15.53 22.84 7.34
C ASP A 952 16.26 21.55 6.92
N LEU A 953 16.84 21.54 5.73
CA LEU A 953 17.44 20.34 5.12
C LEU A 953 18.64 19.81 5.91
N MET A 954 19.40 20.71 6.54
CA MET A 954 20.62 20.36 7.29
C MET A 954 20.54 20.79 8.75
N GLN A 955 19.56 21.62 9.10
CA GLN A 955 19.28 22.05 10.45
C GLN A 955 17.92 21.46 10.83
N SER A 956 17.85 20.85 12.01
CA SER A 956 16.62 20.28 12.55
C SER A 956 15.54 21.36 12.79
N LEU A 957 14.43 21.01 13.44
CA LEU A 957 13.28 21.90 13.64
C LEU A 957 13.63 23.27 14.27
N SER A 958 13.08 24.33 13.67
CA SER A 958 13.00 25.68 14.24
C SER A 958 11.55 26.12 14.40
N LEU A 959 11.19 26.61 15.58
CA LEU A 959 9.86 27.15 15.87
C LEU A 959 9.86 28.66 15.68
N VAL A 960 9.01 29.13 14.79
CA VAL A 960 8.86 30.55 14.44
C VAL A 960 7.45 30.99 14.80
N GLU A 961 7.30 31.97 15.69
CA GLU A 961 6.01 32.53 16.05
C GLU A 961 5.66 33.70 15.13
N PHE A 962 4.44 33.69 14.60
CA PHE A 962 3.85 34.83 13.91
C PHE A 962 3.20 35.78 14.91
N ILE A 963 3.69 37.02 14.92
CA ILE A 963 3.13 38.09 15.73
C ILE A 963 2.32 38.99 14.79
N PRO A 964 0.97 38.97 14.88
CA PRO A 964 0.12 39.77 14.01
C PRO A 964 0.31 41.27 14.25
N PRO A 965 -0.06 42.12 13.29
CA PRO A 965 0.09 43.56 13.43
C PRO A 965 -0.86 44.10 14.52
N LEU A 966 -0.31 44.63 15.61
CA LEU A 966 -1.04 45.25 16.73
C LEU A 966 -0.52 46.67 16.98
N ASP A 967 -1.42 47.62 17.29
CA ASP A 967 -1.08 49.01 17.64
C ASP A 967 -0.15 49.76 16.66
N GLY A 968 -0.27 49.49 15.36
CA GLY A 968 0.55 50.13 14.32
C GLY A 968 1.94 49.52 14.12
N ALA A 969 2.29 48.47 14.87
CA ALA A 969 3.48 47.66 14.60
C ALA A 969 3.27 46.78 13.36
N ARG A 970 4.34 46.60 12.56
CA ARG A 970 4.33 45.64 11.45
C ARG A 970 4.34 44.22 12.00
N ALA A 971 3.63 43.32 11.34
CA ALA A 971 3.70 41.90 11.66
C ALA A 971 5.14 41.41 11.53
N LYS A 972 5.54 40.49 12.40
CA LYS A 972 6.89 39.92 12.40
C LYS A 972 6.83 38.43 12.67
N LEU A 973 7.84 37.73 12.14
CA LEU A 973 8.11 36.34 12.45
C LEU A 973 9.33 36.30 13.36
N GLU A 974 9.19 35.71 14.54
CA GLU A 974 10.22 35.66 15.57
C GLU A 974 10.53 34.20 15.92
N GLU A 975 11.80 33.82 15.82
CA GLU A 975 12.27 32.48 16.22
C GLU A 975 12.18 32.35 17.75
N ARG A 976 11.45 31.34 18.22
CA ARG A 976 11.23 31.09 19.63
C ARG A 976 12.06 29.96 20.19
N ALA A 977 12.26 28.91 19.40
CA ALA A 977 13.09 27.79 19.79
C ALA A 977 13.69 27.09 18.58
N ARG A 978 14.82 26.42 18.76
CA ARG A 978 15.48 25.60 17.74
C ARG A 978 16.08 24.34 18.35
N HIS A 979 16.10 23.27 17.56
CA HIS A 979 16.93 22.11 17.82
C HIS A 979 18.32 22.30 17.20
N TYR A 980 19.36 22.25 18.03
CA TYR A 980 20.73 22.58 17.62
C TYR A 980 21.51 21.39 17.06
N GLU A 981 21.03 20.15 17.23
CA GLU A 981 21.66 18.99 16.60
C GLU A 981 21.33 18.99 15.10
N PRO A 982 22.32 18.83 14.22
CA PRO A 982 22.05 18.76 12.78
C PRO A 982 21.33 17.46 12.46
N ALA A 983 20.20 17.57 11.76
CA ALA A 983 19.44 16.44 11.24
C ALA A 983 19.13 16.71 9.76
N TRP A 984 19.22 15.66 8.93
CA TRP A 984 18.83 15.72 7.52
C TRP A 984 17.34 15.46 7.40
N ALA A 985 16.56 16.42 7.86
CA ALA A 985 15.14 16.23 8.12
C ALA A 985 14.31 16.19 6.83
N THR A 986 13.25 15.36 6.83
CA THR A 986 12.43 15.06 5.66
C THR A 986 10.98 15.51 5.80
N SER A 987 10.42 15.41 7.00
CA SER A 987 9.05 15.83 7.29
C SER A 987 8.86 16.18 8.77
N VAL A 988 7.86 17.00 9.06
CA VAL A 988 7.50 17.45 10.41
C VAL A 988 6.00 17.42 10.61
N CYS A 989 5.59 17.21 11.87
CA CYS A 989 4.21 17.28 12.28
C CYS A 989 4.10 17.76 13.73
N HIS A 990 3.18 18.70 14.00
CA HIS A 990 2.76 19.08 15.34
C HIS A 990 1.87 17.97 15.91
N LEU A 991 2.13 17.57 17.16
CA LEU A 991 1.36 16.52 17.83
C LEU A 991 0.30 17.11 18.75
N ASP A 992 0.76 17.71 19.85
CA ASP A 992 -0.05 18.42 20.84
C ASP A 992 0.83 19.38 21.65
N ASP A 993 0.21 20.34 22.34
CA ASP A 993 0.88 21.33 23.18
C ASP A 993 2.15 21.91 22.50
N ASP A 994 3.31 21.67 23.11
CA ASP A 994 4.63 22.11 22.69
C ASP A 994 5.47 20.97 22.06
N ARG A 995 4.84 19.86 21.63
CA ARG A 995 5.51 18.66 21.09
C ARG A 995 5.40 18.57 19.57
N TRP A 996 6.52 18.17 18.96
CA TRP A 996 6.69 18.08 17.51
C TRP A 996 7.39 16.76 17.16
N LEU A 997 6.93 16.13 16.08
CA LEU A 997 7.53 14.92 15.52
C LEU A 997 8.31 15.29 14.26
N GLU A 998 9.58 14.91 14.22
CA GLU A 998 10.48 15.10 13.09
C GLU A 998 10.98 13.73 12.60
N ALA A 999 11.08 13.57 11.28
CA ALA A 999 11.74 12.44 10.66
C ALA A 999 12.92 12.89 9.81
N ASP A 1000 13.89 12.00 9.60
CA ASP A 1000 15.09 12.27 8.82
C ASP A 1000 15.36 11.26 7.68
N ALA A 1001 16.35 11.61 6.85
CA ALA A 1001 16.77 10.83 5.69
C ALA A 1001 17.51 9.53 6.05
N GLN A 1002 17.98 9.38 7.29
CA GLN A 1002 18.62 8.14 7.78
C GLN A 1002 17.61 7.18 8.43
N GLY A 1003 16.32 7.56 8.42
CA GLY A 1003 15.22 6.76 8.95
C GLY A 1003 15.05 6.89 10.46
N ASN A 1004 15.53 7.96 11.08
CA ASN A 1004 15.24 8.27 12.48
C ASN A 1004 13.93 9.05 12.61
N ILE A 1005 13.29 8.85 13.75
CA ILE A 1005 12.19 9.66 14.26
C ILE A 1005 12.58 10.29 15.59
N ILE A 1006 12.27 11.58 15.75
CA ILE A 1006 12.64 12.37 16.92
C ILE A 1006 11.40 13.13 17.39
N VAL A 1007 11.08 13.01 18.68
CA VAL A 1007 10.01 13.79 19.32
C VAL A 1007 10.64 14.92 20.12
N LEU A 1008 10.47 16.14 19.62
CA LEU A 1008 11.00 17.37 20.20
C LEU A 1008 9.93 18.05 21.06
N ARG A 1009 10.33 18.61 22.20
CA ARG A 1009 9.45 19.41 23.06
C ARG A 1009 10.09 20.76 23.37
N ARG A 1010 9.28 21.81 23.35
CA ARG A 1010 9.67 23.11 23.90
C ARG A 1010 9.41 23.15 25.41
N ASN A 1011 10.42 23.53 26.19
CA ASN A 1011 10.31 23.66 27.63
C ASN A 1011 10.08 25.12 28.04
N LEU A 1012 8.81 25.51 28.26
CA LEU A 1012 8.44 26.86 28.69
C LEU A 1012 8.79 27.14 30.16
N GLU A 1013 8.88 26.09 30.99
CA GLU A 1013 9.13 26.19 32.42
C GLU A 1013 10.63 26.36 32.75
N ALA A 1014 11.50 26.24 31.76
CA ALA A 1014 12.94 26.39 31.95
C ALA A 1014 13.29 27.77 32.56
N PRO A 1015 14.28 27.83 33.48
CA PRO A 1015 14.58 29.05 34.22
C PRO A 1015 15.34 30.11 33.41
N THR A 1016 16.09 29.70 32.38
CA THR A 1016 16.85 30.62 31.52
C THR A 1016 16.19 30.75 30.14
N ASP A 1017 16.28 31.94 29.55
CA ASP A 1017 15.75 32.16 28.19
C ASP A 1017 16.51 31.37 27.13
N GLN A 1018 17.79 31.03 27.37
CA GLN A 1018 18.56 30.14 26.50
C GLN A 1018 17.98 28.73 26.51
N ASP A 1019 17.65 28.19 27.68
CA ASP A 1019 17.06 26.85 27.80
C ASP A 1019 15.64 26.82 27.19
N ARG A 1020 14.86 27.89 27.36
CA ARG A 1020 13.55 28.04 26.69
C ARG A 1020 13.62 28.09 25.17
N SER A 1021 14.76 28.56 24.63
CA SER A 1021 15.02 28.62 23.19
C SER A 1021 15.56 27.31 22.62
N ARG A 1022 15.88 26.32 23.46
CA ARG A 1022 16.35 25.01 23.03
C ARG A 1022 15.20 24.02 23.03
N LEU A 1023 15.08 23.27 21.94
CA LEU A 1023 14.19 22.10 21.90
C LEU A 1023 14.86 20.91 22.57
N GLU A 1024 14.11 20.22 23.44
CA GLU A 1024 14.54 19.03 24.15
C GLU A 1024 14.05 17.77 23.42
N VAL A 1025 14.93 16.78 23.27
CA VAL A 1025 14.56 15.47 22.73
C VAL A 1025 13.87 14.67 23.83
N THR A 1026 12.60 14.34 23.62
CA THR A 1026 11.82 13.54 24.57
C THR A 1026 11.89 12.05 24.29
N SER A 1027 11.93 11.67 23.00
CA SER A 1027 11.99 10.29 22.52
C SER A 1027 12.71 10.27 21.16
N GLU A 1028 13.53 9.26 20.88
CA GLU A 1028 14.19 9.05 19.58
C GLU A 1028 14.38 7.56 19.27
N MET A 1029 14.28 7.19 17.98
CA MET A 1029 14.43 5.80 17.50
C MET A 1029 14.76 5.77 16.01
N ASN A 1030 15.51 4.75 15.55
CA ASN A 1030 15.73 4.48 14.13
C ASN A 1030 14.73 3.42 13.61
N ILE A 1031 13.88 3.81 12.67
CA ILE A 1031 12.95 2.91 11.99
C ILE A 1031 13.69 2.07 10.92
N GLY A 1032 14.74 2.63 10.31
CA GLY A 1032 15.50 2.01 9.22
C GLY A 1032 14.95 2.30 7.82
N GLU A 1033 13.87 3.09 7.74
CA GLU A 1033 13.25 3.55 6.50
C GLU A 1033 13.09 5.07 6.51
N GLN A 1034 13.34 5.72 5.37
CA GLN A 1034 13.08 7.16 5.24
C GLN A 1034 11.58 7.44 5.18
N ILE A 1035 11.10 8.35 6.03
CA ILE A 1035 9.72 8.83 6.04
C ILE A 1035 9.60 10.05 5.13
N ASN A 1036 8.69 10.00 4.16
CA ASN A 1036 8.45 11.10 3.22
C ASN A 1036 7.42 12.11 3.75
N ARG A 1037 6.38 11.62 4.44
CA ARG A 1037 5.29 12.44 4.94
C ARG A 1037 4.73 11.93 6.27
N ILE A 1038 4.39 12.87 7.13
CA ILE A 1038 3.71 12.64 8.41
C ILE A 1038 2.38 13.40 8.39
N ARG A 1039 1.30 12.76 8.86
CA ARG A 1039 -0.01 13.40 9.00
C ARG A 1039 -0.53 13.20 10.42
N ALA A 1040 -0.87 14.30 11.08
CA ALA A 1040 -1.50 14.28 12.39
C ALA A 1040 -2.86 13.59 12.33
N LEU A 1041 -3.22 12.98 13.46
CA LEU A 1041 -4.49 12.35 13.71
C LEU A 1041 -5.11 13.00 14.96
N HIS A 1042 -6.25 13.65 14.79
CA HIS A 1042 -6.95 14.30 15.89
C HIS A 1042 -8.05 13.40 16.41
N VAL A 1043 -7.70 12.50 17.34
CA VAL A 1043 -8.66 11.56 17.94
C VAL A 1043 -8.81 11.84 19.42
N ALA A 1044 -10.07 11.88 19.88
CA ALA A 1044 -10.37 12.09 21.28
C ALA A 1044 -9.79 10.94 22.12
N PRO A 1045 -8.94 11.23 23.13
CA PRO A 1045 -8.34 10.19 23.95
C PRO A 1045 -9.44 9.45 24.71
N THR A 1046 -9.47 8.12 24.57
CA THR A 1046 -10.34 7.28 25.39
C THR A 1046 -9.65 7.07 26.74
N GLU A 1047 -10.33 7.36 27.86
CA GLU A 1047 -9.67 7.43 29.20
C GLU A 1047 -8.91 6.15 29.61
N ASN A 1048 -9.32 4.98 29.10
CA ASN A 1048 -8.70 3.69 29.41
C ASN A 1048 -7.78 3.13 28.33
N ALA A 1049 -7.53 3.85 27.23
CA ALA A 1049 -6.69 3.34 26.14
C ALA A 1049 -5.22 3.27 26.57
N ILE A 1050 -4.54 2.17 26.21
CA ILE A 1050 -3.12 1.95 26.53
C ILE A 1050 -2.23 2.90 25.72
N VAL A 1051 -2.55 3.06 24.44
CA VAL A 1051 -1.87 3.96 23.50
C VAL A 1051 -2.90 4.87 22.85
N HIS A 1052 -2.58 6.15 22.75
CA HIS A 1052 -3.37 7.14 22.04
C HIS A 1052 -2.75 7.37 20.66
N PRO A 1053 -3.42 7.01 19.56
CA PRO A 1053 -2.91 7.24 18.21
C PRO A 1053 -2.84 8.74 17.91
N ARG A 1054 -1.72 9.21 17.33
CA ARG A 1054 -1.43 10.64 17.11
C ARG A 1054 -1.06 11.01 15.68
N ALA A 1055 -0.42 10.12 14.92
CA ALA A 1055 -0.03 10.43 13.55
C ALA A 1055 0.18 9.16 12.71
N PHE A 1056 0.05 9.28 11.39
CA PHE A 1056 0.52 8.28 10.43
C PHE A 1056 1.81 8.75 9.75
N LEU A 1057 2.69 7.80 9.42
CA LEU A 1057 3.91 8.06 8.66
C LEU A 1057 3.97 7.18 7.40
N GLY A 1058 4.25 7.80 6.25
CA GLY A 1058 4.44 7.09 4.98
C GLY A 1058 5.91 7.00 4.59
N SER A 1059 6.40 5.78 4.33
CA SER A 1059 7.81 5.54 4.01
C SER A 1059 8.12 5.42 2.51
N VAL A 1060 9.40 5.52 2.16
CA VAL A 1060 9.93 5.29 0.81
C VAL A 1060 9.81 3.83 0.38
N ASP A 1061 9.80 2.86 1.30
CA ASP A 1061 9.71 1.43 0.96
C ASP A 1061 8.28 0.86 1.03
N GLY A 1062 7.29 1.75 1.14
CA GLY A 1062 5.86 1.42 1.04
C GLY A 1062 5.19 1.07 2.37
N THR A 1063 5.91 1.25 3.48
CA THR A 1063 5.41 1.00 4.84
C THR A 1063 4.57 2.18 5.32
N LEU A 1064 3.44 1.88 5.95
CA LEU A 1064 2.61 2.85 6.65
C LEU A 1064 2.72 2.58 8.14
N TYR A 1065 3.20 3.55 8.91
CA TYR A 1065 3.36 3.45 10.35
C TYR A 1065 2.29 4.25 11.09
N LEU A 1066 1.82 3.71 12.22
CA LEU A 1066 1.04 4.44 13.22
C LEU A 1066 1.97 4.87 14.35
N PHE A 1067 1.94 6.15 14.69
CA PHE A 1067 2.60 6.72 15.85
C PHE A 1067 1.56 7.09 16.91
N GLY A 1068 1.86 6.76 18.17
CA GLY A 1068 0.99 7.05 19.30
C GLY A 1068 1.75 7.37 20.60
N ASP A 1069 1.04 7.99 21.53
CA ASP A 1069 1.52 8.25 22.89
C ASP A 1069 1.09 7.14 23.84
N ILE A 1070 2.00 6.63 24.65
CA ILE A 1070 1.67 5.63 25.68
C ILE A 1070 1.11 6.33 26.92
N SER A 1071 -0.04 5.85 27.41
CA SER A 1071 -0.65 6.31 28.66
C SER A 1071 0.34 6.23 29.83
N PRO A 1072 0.45 7.27 30.69
CA PRO A 1072 1.43 7.31 31.78
C PRO A 1072 1.43 6.08 32.70
N GLN A 1073 0.29 5.42 32.87
CA GLN A 1073 0.15 4.24 33.73
C GLN A 1073 0.86 3.00 33.16
N ASN A 1074 0.99 2.91 31.82
CA ASN A 1074 1.51 1.73 31.12
C ASN A 1074 2.93 1.90 30.57
N GLN A 1075 3.55 3.08 30.76
CA GLN A 1075 4.88 3.38 30.23
C GLN A 1075 5.96 2.44 30.78
N ASP A 1076 6.02 2.28 32.09
CA ASP A 1076 7.01 1.42 32.75
C ASP A 1076 6.79 -0.06 32.42
N LEU A 1077 5.52 -0.47 32.28
CA LEU A 1077 5.15 -1.83 31.92
C LEU A 1077 5.65 -2.18 30.51
N LEU A 1078 5.27 -1.37 29.50
CA LEU A 1078 5.59 -1.68 28.10
C LEU A 1078 7.08 -1.61 27.79
N ILE A 1079 7.81 -0.67 28.38
CA ILE A 1079 9.26 -0.58 28.16
C ILE A 1079 10.00 -1.76 28.81
N THR A 1080 9.61 -2.14 30.03
CA THR A 1080 10.19 -3.31 30.71
C THR A 1080 9.84 -4.60 29.97
N PHE A 1081 8.62 -4.68 29.45
CA PHE A 1081 8.15 -5.79 28.64
C PHE A 1081 8.99 -5.95 27.35
N GLN A 1082 9.22 -4.87 26.61
CA GLN A 1082 10.07 -4.88 25.41
C GLN A 1082 11.49 -5.39 25.72
N SER A 1083 12.14 -4.88 26.77
CA SER A 1083 13.50 -5.29 27.13
C SER A 1083 13.59 -6.77 27.51
N ARG A 1084 12.55 -7.34 28.14
CA ARG A 1084 12.52 -8.78 28.44
C ARG A 1084 12.27 -9.62 27.21
N LEU A 1085 11.39 -9.16 26.33
CA LEU A 1085 11.02 -9.86 25.12
C LEU A 1085 12.22 -10.01 24.15
N GLN A 1086 13.13 -9.04 24.16
CA GLN A 1086 14.41 -9.07 23.42
C GLN A 1086 15.25 -10.31 23.70
N GLU A 1087 15.25 -10.85 24.91
CA GLU A 1087 16.06 -12.02 25.26
C GLU A 1087 15.53 -13.33 24.63
N TYR A 1088 14.26 -13.36 24.24
CA TYR A 1088 13.58 -14.57 23.74
C TYR A 1088 13.30 -14.56 22.24
N ILE A 1089 13.42 -13.40 21.59
CA ILE A 1089 13.19 -13.27 20.14
C ILE A 1089 14.50 -13.41 19.38
N TYR A 1090 14.57 -14.44 18.55
CA TYR A 1090 15.71 -14.68 17.68
C TYR A 1090 15.48 -14.10 16.28
N ALA A 1091 16.38 -13.20 15.87
CA ALA A 1091 16.51 -12.72 14.50
C ALA A 1091 17.79 -13.27 13.85
N PRO A 1092 17.76 -13.68 12.57
CA PRO A 1092 18.96 -14.07 11.85
C PRO A 1092 20.02 -12.96 11.84
N GLY A 1093 21.28 -13.33 11.99
CA GLY A 1093 22.43 -12.43 12.10
C GLY A 1093 22.94 -12.22 13.52
N ASN A 1094 22.20 -12.62 14.56
CA ASN A 1094 22.53 -12.35 15.97
C ASN A 1094 22.83 -10.85 16.24
N ILE A 1095 22.16 -9.97 15.51
CA ILE A 1095 22.25 -8.52 15.70
C ILE A 1095 21.41 -8.15 16.92
N ASP A 1096 21.90 -7.21 17.73
CA ASP A 1096 21.16 -6.74 18.90
C ASP A 1096 20.02 -5.80 18.47
N PHE A 1097 18.85 -5.98 19.10
CA PHE A 1097 17.67 -5.16 18.85
C PHE A 1097 17.92 -3.68 19.19
N ASP A 1098 18.59 -3.43 20.32
CA ASP A 1098 18.89 -2.06 20.75
C ASP A 1098 19.78 -1.35 19.73
N LEU A 1099 20.82 -2.02 19.24
CA LEU A 1099 21.69 -1.48 18.21
C LEU A 1099 20.93 -1.18 16.91
N TRP A 1100 20.03 -2.07 16.48
CA TRP A 1100 19.23 -1.85 15.28
C TRP A 1100 18.33 -0.61 15.39
N ARG A 1101 17.64 -0.44 16.53
CA ARG A 1101 16.71 0.67 16.79
C ARG A 1101 17.36 1.93 17.35
N ALA A 1102 18.67 1.90 17.62
CA ALA A 1102 19.43 3.05 18.09
C ALA A 1102 19.42 4.20 17.09
N PHE A 1103 19.27 5.43 17.57
CA PHE A 1103 19.42 6.64 16.76
C PHE A 1103 20.76 6.65 16.02
N ARG A 1104 20.76 7.03 14.74
CA ARG A 1104 21.97 7.06 13.89
C ARG A 1104 22.04 8.37 13.11
N SER A 1105 23.08 9.16 13.32
CA SER A 1105 23.40 10.34 12.51
C SER A 1105 24.89 10.37 12.18
N GLN A 1106 25.31 11.24 11.26
CA GLN A 1106 26.74 11.47 11.00
C GLN A 1106 27.48 12.02 12.23
N ALA A 1107 26.75 12.64 13.17
CA ALA A 1107 27.33 13.29 14.35
C ALA A 1107 27.28 12.40 15.60
N ARG A 1108 26.27 11.54 15.73
CA ARG A 1108 25.97 10.77 16.94
C ARG A 1108 25.32 9.43 16.58
N GLU A 1109 25.75 8.38 17.28
CA GLU A 1109 25.03 7.11 17.34
C GLU A 1109 24.58 6.88 18.79
N GLY A 1110 23.34 6.42 18.95
CA GLY A 1110 22.76 6.03 20.24
C GLY A 1110 23.13 4.60 20.63
N ASN A 1111 22.80 4.22 21.87
CA ASN A 1111 22.99 2.86 22.37
C ASN A 1111 21.74 1.97 22.21
N GLY A 1112 20.58 2.58 21.91
CA GLY A 1112 19.27 1.92 21.89
C GLY A 1112 18.17 2.93 21.59
N PRO A 1113 16.91 2.46 21.45
CA PRO A 1113 15.76 3.35 21.38
C PRO A 1113 15.60 4.11 22.71
N TYR A 1114 15.38 5.43 22.64
CA TYR A 1114 15.21 6.27 23.83
C TYR A 1114 13.73 6.61 24.01
N ARG A 1115 13.12 6.10 25.08
CA ARG A 1115 11.70 6.32 25.45
C ARG A 1115 10.72 6.02 24.31
N PHE A 1116 11.03 4.97 23.55
CA PHE A 1116 10.23 4.45 22.46
C PHE A 1116 9.94 2.96 22.66
N VAL A 1117 8.71 2.56 22.34
CA VAL A 1117 8.29 1.16 22.27
C VAL A 1117 7.98 0.81 20.82
N ASP A 1118 8.59 -0.27 20.34
CA ASP A 1118 8.38 -0.85 19.01
C ASP A 1118 7.21 -1.84 19.05
N GLY A 1119 6.11 -1.48 18.40
CA GLY A 1119 4.93 -2.32 18.31
C GLY A 1119 5.18 -3.64 17.61
N GLU A 1120 6.02 -3.67 16.57
CA GLU A 1120 6.35 -4.94 15.89
C GLU A 1120 7.10 -5.90 16.82
N MET A 1121 7.90 -5.37 17.73
CA MET A 1121 8.58 -6.17 18.75
C MET A 1121 7.57 -6.74 19.74
N VAL A 1122 6.68 -5.89 20.26
CA VAL A 1122 5.63 -6.25 21.24
C VAL A 1122 4.68 -7.32 20.70
N GLU A 1123 4.27 -7.23 19.43
CA GLU A 1123 3.33 -8.17 18.80
C GLU A 1123 3.86 -9.60 18.72
N ARG A 1124 5.18 -9.78 18.60
CA ARG A 1124 5.81 -11.11 18.53
C ARG A 1124 5.66 -11.92 19.79
N PHE A 1125 5.23 -11.30 20.89
CA PHE A 1125 4.83 -12.04 22.07
C PHE A 1125 3.78 -13.11 21.73
N LEU A 1126 2.84 -12.82 20.82
CA LEU A 1126 1.81 -13.76 20.38
C LEU A 1126 2.38 -14.95 19.59
N ASP A 1127 3.55 -14.80 18.97
CA ASP A 1127 4.23 -15.86 18.23
C ASP A 1127 5.05 -16.82 19.13
N LEU A 1128 5.22 -16.49 20.42
CA LEU A 1128 6.01 -17.28 21.36
C LEU A 1128 5.21 -18.44 21.97
N ASP A 1129 5.92 -19.53 22.27
CA ASP A 1129 5.36 -20.65 23.02
C ASP A 1129 4.93 -20.22 24.44
N GLU A 1130 3.88 -20.83 24.99
CA GLU A 1130 3.31 -20.49 26.29
C GLU A 1130 4.34 -20.50 27.43
N ALA A 1131 5.25 -21.48 27.46
CA ALA A 1131 6.32 -21.55 28.46
C ALA A 1131 7.28 -20.34 28.40
N LYS A 1132 7.55 -19.80 27.21
CA LYS A 1132 8.37 -18.58 27.06
C LYS A 1132 7.58 -17.35 27.46
N GLN A 1133 6.29 -17.31 27.14
CA GLN A 1133 5.41 -16.20 27.55
C GLN A 1133 5.30 -16.09 29.08
N GLU A 1134 5.20 -17.22 29.79
CA GLU A 1134 5.25 -17.27 31.26
C GLU A 1134 6.55 -16.67 31.81
N LEU A 1135 7.69 -17.01 31.21
CA LEU A 1135 9.00 -16.48 31.62
C LEU A 1135 9.11 -14.97 31.39
N VAL A 1136 8.61 -14.46 30.26
CA VAL A 1136 8.61 -13.02 29.96
C VAL A 1136 7.74 -12.28 30.98
N CYS A 1137 6.58 -12.84 31.33
CA CYS A 1137 5.62 -12.22 32.25
C CYS A 1137 6.02 -12.29 33.73
N ASP A 1138 7.00 -13.13 34.11
CA ASP A 1138 7.36 -13.39 35.50
C ASP A 1138 7.80 -12.13 36.26
N GLY A 1139 6.94 -11.61 37.14
CA GLY A 1139 7.23 -10.40 37.92
C GLY A 1139 7.00 -9.07 37.19
N LEU A 1140 6.33 -9.06 36.02
CA LEU A 1140 5.81 -7.82 35.42
C LEU A 1140 4.56 -7.30 36.14
N GLY A 1141 3.80 -8.20 36.77
CA GLY A 1141 2.56 -7.90 37.49
C GLY A 1141 1.31 -8.52 36.84
N PRO A 1142 1.02 -8.23 35.55
CA PRO A 1142 -0.09 -8.84 34.83
C PRO A 1142 0.10 -10.35 34.61
N SER A 1143 -1.02 -11.07 34.46
CA SER A 1143 -0.97 -12.48 34.04
C SER A 1143 -0.61 -12.61 32.55
N VAL A 1144 -0.21 -13.81 32.12
CA VAL A 1144 0.07 -14.09 30.70
C VAL A 1144 -1.15 -13.82 29.83
N GLU A 1145 -2.35 -14.16 30.31
CA GLU A 1145 -3.61 -13.94 29.60
C GLU A 1145 -3.93 -12.45 29.48
N ASP A 1146 -3.73 -11.68 30.55
CA ASP A 1146 -3.90 -10.22 30.51
C ASP A 1146 -2.93 -9.56 29.52
N MET A 1147 -1.67 -10.04 29.47
CA MET A 1147 -0.68 -9.56 28.50
C MET A 1147 -1.06 -9.92 27.07
N ARG A 1148 -1.56 -11.12 26.81
CA ARG A 1148 -2.05 -11.51 25.47
C ARG A 1148 -3.19 -10.60 25.03
N ASN A 1149 -4.18 -10.39 25.89
CA ASN A 1149 -5.31 -9.50 25.62
C ASN A 1149 -4.85 -8.06 25.34
N MET A 1150 -3.88 -7.56 26.11
CA MET A 1150 -3.29 -6.23 25.91
C MET A 1150 -2.59 -6.10 24.56
N VAL A 1151 -1.78 -7.10 24.18
CA VAL A 1151 -1.06 -7.09 22.89
C VAL A 1151 -2.04 -7.23 21.72
N GLU A 1152 -3.09 -8.05 21.86
CA GLU A 1152 -4.16 -8.13 20.87
C GLU A 1152 -4.92 -6.80 20.71
N GLU A 1153 -5.19 -6.08 21.81
CA GLU A 1153 -5.81 -4.75 21.75
C GLU A 1153 -4.92 -3.75 20.99
N LEU A 1154 -3.61 -3.78 21.23
CA LEU A 1154 -2.64 -2.96 20.51
C LEU A 1154 -2.58 -3.32 19.01
N ARG A 1155 -2.63 -4.61 18.67
CA ARG A 1155 -2.69 -5.10 17.27
C ARG A 1155 -3.97 -4.63 16.57
N ARG A 1156 -5.13 -4.64 17.26
CA ARG A 1156 -6.41 -4.17 16.70
C ARG A 1156 -6.47 -2.66 16.44
N MET A 1157 -5.56 -1.88 17.02
CA MET A 1157 -5.49 -0.43 16.82
C MET A 1157 -5.09 -0.04 15.41
N HIS A 1158 -4.28 -0.88 14.74
CA HIS A 1158 -3.59 -0.53 13.50
C HIS A 1158 -3.86 -1.50 12.36
#